data_AF-A0AAD5L8J7-F1
#
_entry.id   AF-A0AAD5L8J7-F1
#
_cell.length_a   1.000
_cell.length_b   1.000
_cell.length_c   1.000
_cell.angle_alpha   90.00
_cell.angle_beta   90.00
_cell.angle_gamma   90.00
#
_symmetry.space_group_name_H-M   'P 1'
#
loop_
_entity.id
_entity.type
_entity.pdbx_description
1 polymer ?
#
loop_
_entity_poly.entity_id
_entity_poly.type
_entity_poly.pdbx_seq_one_letter_code
_entity_poly.pdbx_strand_id
1 'polypeptide(L)'
;MAPSRQSTLPALLRLGLALLVAAATAPVHVHVSARGQRPPAAFQPCDPLAPQRCEFVDAHDGFFATAQHRALAHISRMHGPVTHDRPHALLRVVTPTPIRHLDSVVLAYDIPDDAGNDWIGIYCVENELEPNADDDFLAAHPLQGSTRGEVEIRRLLNMRCSWHFRLFRGSTRDEHKHFRLAHTPYVRMARGADHPFQIHLALTGDPTQMRVMWVSGAAFSGAPTPPTLPQRVAFGERADALDRVVNASRSTYAASDMCEAPATTVHATLYRDPGQLWDAVLVGLEPGKQYFYRIETMTPSGAVSKVFQFHAAVAAGQPPTDGRPQSFFVYGDMGDDVMPPVGSLPSDRAGTTANLMLVDMAFERQQYNWLAVVHIGDISYAKGRTYIWDQFGAIIQPVAAELPYMVGVGNHDYCYFNGVEKDPSGPPGAFHPPDAPTDCQSGGECGVPLSRRYVMPATGNGVFWYSFDTGLVHHVVVSTEHDYTPGSRMYNWLVSDLGRVDRRRTPWVFLYVHRPMYCSEQYELDYKLSLFIRQSLETLCGIYGVDVVFSGHYHAYERTCPVFQEMCLSEPLPETWGPGREALEKALAPVHIMAGSAGAYVDDADYYPVTWSRRALKEYGYGRVHVHNATHVRYEFKGNHERAVVDSAWIISHHDWHHDIFERTAEAKRRTKAPTPAPGAAPPPSTPAPTPPPPEEDTLGLYIETADDLRHVMREKVEVPLYERTTAPPPPPTPLPVSDPVPVPVAVPAAMSAMPLPVETPLPPAALPEPFAVTKLSREDATVERESARADPLASAVEDLAPRPTPGTS
;
A
#
# COMPACT_ATOMS: atom_id res chain seq x y z
N MET A 1 -36.08 -48.32 4.43
CA MET A 1 -36.39 -48.88 5.78
C MET A 1 -35.84 -47.92 6.82
N ALA A 2 -36.63 -47.59 7.84
CA ALA A 2 -36.18 -47.07 9.13
C ALA A 2 -36.29 -48.24 10.16
N PRO A 3 -35.95 -48.13 11.47
CA PRO A 3 -35.69 -46.91 12.25
C PRO A 3 -34.63 -47.00 13.39
N SER A 4 -34.62 -45.96 14.24
CA SER A 4 -34.35 -45.95 15.72
C SER A 4 -32.94 -45.58 16.21
N ARG A 5 -32.72 -44.96 17.39
CA ARG A 5 -33.50 -44.24 18.46
C ARG A 5 -32.43 -43.64 19.45
N GLN A 6 -32.62 -42.65 20.34
CA GLN A 6 -33.69 -41.69 20.71
C GLN A 6 -33.05 -40.48 21.46
N SER A 7 -33.57 -39.24 21.32
CA SER A 7 -34.21 -38.38 22.36
C SER A 7 -33.59 -38.38 23.79
N THR A 8 -33.42 -37.23 24.45
CA THR A 8 -34.54 -36.48 25.07
C THR A 8 -34.45 -34.93 25.03
N LEU A 9 -35.64 -34.32 25.08
CA LEU A 9 -36.01 -32.90 25.24
C LEU A 9 -36.80 -32.76 26.60
N PRO A 10 -37.42 -31.64 27.03
CA PRO A 10 -37.12 -30.19 26.87
C PRO A 10 -37.51 -29.26 28.09
N ALA A 11 -37.38 -27.94 27.86
CA ALA A 11 -38.35 -26.84 28.15
C ALA A 11 -38.46 -26.14 29.52
N LEU A 12 -38.46 -24.80 29.46
CA LEU A 12 -39.60 -23.96 29.89
C LEU A 12 -39.63 -22.60 29.14
N LEU A 13 -40.79 -21.91 29.15
CA LEU A 13 -41.18 -20.88 28.18
C LEU A 13 -40.97 -19.41 28.62
N ARG A 14 -40.57 -18.58 27.64
CA ARG A 14 -41.18 -17.29 27.17
C ARG A 14 -42.07 -16.44 28.10
N LEU A 15 -41.71 -15.15 28.20
CA LEU A 15 -42.58 -13.94 28.17
C LEU A 15 -41.67 -12.68 28.23
N GLY A 16 -41.85 -11.59 27.48
CA GLY A 16 -42.79 -11.27 26.40
C GLY A 16 -42.32 -10.01 25.62
N LEU A 17 -42.93 -9.74 24.46
CA LEU A 17 -42.57 -8.65 23.53
C LEU A 17 -43.77 -7.71 23.35
N ALA A 18 -43.55 -6.38 23.40
CA ALA A 18 -44.21 -5.33 22.60
C ALA A 18 -44.24 -3.96 23.33
N LEU A 19 -43.67 -2.91 22.73
CA LEU A 19 -44.39 -1.67 22.32
C LEU A 19 -43.44 -0.53 21.87
N LEU A 20 -43.93 0.19 20.86
CA LEU A 20 -43.63 1.57 20.43
C LEU A 20 -42.58 1.82 19.33
N VAL A 21 -43.12 1.98 18.12
CA VAL A 21 -42.67 2.99 17.15
C VAL A 21 -43.73 4.10 17.12
N ALA A 22 -43.36 5.35 17.44
CA ALA A 22 -43.95 6.58 16.86
C ALA A 22 -43.33 7.89 17.39
N ALA A 23 -42.83 8.69 16.45
CA ALA A 23 -42.95 10.16 16.37
C ALA A 23 -42.18 11.15 17.31
N ALA A 24 -41.36 11.97 16.62
CA ALA A 24 -41.39 13.45 16.64
C ALA A 24 -40.62 14.27 17.71
N THR A 25 -39.40 14.68 17.33
CA THR A 25 -38.95 16.09 17.19
C THR A 25 -39.53 17.19 18.10
N ALA A 26 -38.70 17.76 18.99
CA ALA A 26 -38.73 19.17 19.42
C ALA A 26 -37.40 19.56 20.11
N PRO A 27 -36.96 20.85 20.10
CA PRO A 27 -35.62 21.26 20.53
C PRO A 27 -35.53 21.61 22.03
N VAL A 28 -34.34 21.46 22.62
CA VAL A 28 -34.04 21.89 23.99
C VAL A 28 -33.58 23.36 24.01
N HIS A 29 -34.41 24.24 24.56
CA HIS A 29 -34.00 25.58 24.97
C HIS A 29 -33.08 25.51 26.20
N VAL A 30 -31.87 26.06 26.11
CA VAL A 30 -31.03 26.34 27.29
C VAL A 30 -31.28 27.77 27.75
N HIS A 31 -31.81 27.93 28.96
CA HIS A 31 -32.03 29.24 29.58
C HIS A 31 -30.72 29.80 30.14
N VAL A 32 -30.26 30.92 29.57
CA VAL A 32 -29.19 31.73 30.16
C VAL A 32 -29.78 32.65 31.23
N SER A 33 -29.11 32.75 32.38
CA SER A 33 -29.30 33.84 33.35
C SER A 33 -27.93 34.31 33.83
N ALA A 34 -27.70 35.62 33.76
CA ALA A 34 -26.38 36.23 33.95
C ALA A 34 -26.36 37.24 35.10
N ARG A 35 -25.22 37.30 35.81
CA ARG A 35 -24.69 38.40 36.66
C ARG A 35 -23.26 37.99 37.09
N GLY A 36 -22.22 38.82 37.06
CA GLY A 36 -22.11 40.22 36.65
C GLY A 36 -20.66 40.61 36.30
N GLN A 37 -20.46 41.83 35.82
CA GLN A 37 -19.29 42.29 35.06
C GLN A 37 -18.05 42.68 35.89
N ARG A 38 -16.85 42.60 35.28
CA ARG A 38 -15.85 43.69 35.24
C ARG A 38 -15.17 43.76 33.84
N PRO A 39 -14.71 44.95 33.39
CA PRO A 39 -14.39 45.22 31.98
C PRO A 39 -12.93 44.92 31.57
N PRO A 40 -12.62 44.86 30.25
CA PRO A 40 -11.30 44.49 29.74
C PRO A 40 -10.31 45.68 29.73
N ALA A 41 -9.02 45.37 29.90
CA ALA A 41 -7.93 46.29 29.57
C ALA A 41 -7.53 46.11 28.09
N ALA A 42 -7.33 47.23 27.38
CA ALA A 42 -7.08 47.22 25.94
C ALA A 42 -5.61 46.90 25.60
N PHE A 43 -5.42 46.16 24.50
CA PHE A 43 -4.14 46.13 23.79
C PHE A 43 -3.98 47.41 22.96
N GLN A 44 -2.76 47.96 22.94
CA GLN A 44 -2.27 48.82 21.85
C GLN A 44 -0.87 48.35 21.41
N PRO A 45 -0.49 48.59 20.14
CA PRO A 45 0.63 47.90 19.51
C PRO A 45 1.99 48.57 19.76
N CYS A 46 3.06 47.78 19.63
CA CYS A 46 4.42 48.30 19.50
C CYS A 46 4.71 48.67 18.03
N ASP A 47 5.28 49.86 17.80
CA ASP A 47 5.72 50.34 16.48
C ASP A 47 7.24 50.13 16.32
N PRO A 48 7.79 49.77 15.13
CA PRO A 48 9.11 49.13 15.04
C PRO A 48 10.24 50.08 14.59
N LEU A 49 10.90 50.77 15.52
CA LEU A 49 12.12 51.57 15.23
C LEU A 49 13.25 51.43 16.29
N ALA A 50 13.81 50.22 16.37
CA ALA A 50 15.22 49.95 16.74
C ALA A 50 15.68 50.39 18.18
N PRO A 51 16.96 50.26 18.59
CA PRO A 51 17.26 49.25 19.62
C PRO A 51 18.08 49.74 20.84
N GLN A 52 17.92 49.09 22.01
CA GLN A 52 19.02 48.53 22.84
C GLN A 52 18.55 48.03 24.23
N ARG A 53 19.42 47.23 24.87
CA ARG A 53 19.27 46.63 26.21
C ARG A 53 19.23 47.68 27.33
N CYS A 54 18.56 47.36 28.43
CA CYS A 54 18.99 47.72 29.79
C CYS A 54 18.54 46.65 30.80
N GLU A 55 19.49 46.09 31.55
CA GLU A 55 19.24 45.47 32.87
C GLU A 55 19.12 46.58 33.93
N PHE A 56 18.52 46.31 35.10
CA PHE A 56 18.99 46.87 36.38
C PHE A 56 18.46 46.06 37.59
N VAL A 57 19.08 46.28 38.75
CA VAL A 57 19.11 45.44 39.96
C VAL A 57 18.61 46.23 41.20
N ASP A 58 18.58 45.58 42.37
CA ASP A 58 18.49 46.08 43.78
C ASP A 58 17.13 46.03 44.49
N ALA A 59 17.02 45.80 45.82
CA ALA A 59 17.94 45.22 46.84
C ALA A 59 17.23 45.00 48.21
N HIS A 60 17.95 44.42 49.19
CA HIS A 60 17.67 44.31 50.66
C HIS A 60 16.52 43.36 51.11
N ASP A 61 16.62 42.55 52.18
CA ASP A 61 17.67 42.25 53.20
C ASP A 61 17.37 40.87 53.88
N GLY A 62 18.17 40.26 54.78
CA GLY A 62 19.48 40.61 55.36
C GLY A 62 19.90 39.70 56.56
N PHE A 63 21.22 39.62 56.82
CA PHE A 63 21.97 39.20 58.04
C PHE A 63 21.83 37.81 58.74
N PHE A 64 22.95 37.03 58.70
CA PHE A 64 23.65 36.28 59.80
C PHE A 64 22.91 35.19 60.65
N ALA A 65 23.50 34.11 61.19
CA ALA A 65 24.89 33.62 61.29
C ALA A 65 24.98 32.06 61.38
N THR A 66 26.19 31.52 61.62
CA THR A 66 26.62 30.12 61.37
C THR A 66 26.84 29.20 62.59
N ALA A 67 26.82 27.89 62.33
CA ALA A 67 27.76 26.84 62.79
C ALA A 67 27.51 25.94 64.03
N GLN A 68 27.63 24.62 63.77
CA GLN A 68 28.22 23.52 64.57
C GLN A 68 27.62 23.09 65.92
N HIS A 69 27.29 21.80 66.04
CA HIS A 69 27.97 20.88 66.99
C HIS A 69 27.86 19.40 66.54
N ARG A 70 28.72 18.53 67.11
CA ARG A 70 28.93 17.12 66.70
C ARG A 70 28.80 16.18 67.90
N ALA A 71 28.44 14.93 67.62
CA ALA A 71 28.62 13.71 68.43
C ALA A 71 27.77 13.51 69.69
N LEU A 72 27.04 12.38 69.70
CA LEU A 72 27.25 11.28 70.66
C LEU A 72 26.60 10.00 70.12
N ALA A 73 27.18 8.84 70.43
CA ALA A 73 26.67 7.53 70.03
C ALA A 73 26.82 6.53 71.17
N HIS A 74 25.75 5.79 71.50
CA HIS A 74 25.82 4.37 71.91
C HIS A 74 24.40 3.77 72.14
N ILE A 75 24.17 2.59 71.52
CA ILE A 75 23.51 1.38 72.06
C ILE A 75 22.19 1.61 72.85
N SER A 76 21.02 1.16 72.38
CA SER A 76 20.69 -0.27 72.36
C SER A 76 19.45 -0.65 71.52
N ARG A 77 19.36 -1.96 71.28
CA ARG A 77 18.50 -2.74 70.37
C ARG A 77 16.98 -2.75 70.64
N MET A 78 16.28 -3.07 69.53
CA MET A 78 15.00 -3.78 69.39
C MET A 78 13.68 -2.99 69.56
N HIS A 79 12.76 -3.29 68.61
CA HIS A 79 11.42 -2.74 68.45
C HIS A 79 11.32 -1.23 68.10
N GLY A 80 11.88 -0.87 66.95
CA GLY A 80 11.27 0.20 66.15
C GLY A 80 9.88 -0.24 65.64
N PRO A 81 8.97 0.70 65.34
CA PRO A 81 7.64 0.36 64.83
C PRO A 81 7.74 -0.43 63.52
N VAL A 82 6.85 -1.39 63.32
CA VAL A 82 6.63 -1.96 61.99
C VAL A 82 5.98 -0.87 61.13
N THR A 83 6.79 -0.13 60.39
CA THR A 83 6.29 0.69 59.29
C THR A 83 5.66 -0.26 58.28
N HIS A 84 4.35 -0.12 58.06
CA HIS A 84 3.64 -0.77 56.96
C HIS A 84 4.05 -0.09 55.64
N ASP A 85 5.28 -0.32 55.19
CA ASP A 85 5.61 -0.17 53.78
C ASP A 85 4.87 -1.28 53.03
N ARG A 86 3.73 -0.93 52.43
CA ARG A 86 3.20 -1.69 51.29
C ARG A 86 3.78 -1.07 50.02
N PRO A 87 4.24 -1.90 49.08
CA PRO A 87 5.25 -1.49 48.11
C PRO A 87 4.69 -0.53 47.05
N HIS A 88 5.58 0.26 46.44
CA HIS A 88 5.26 0.88 45.16
C HIS A 88 5.19 -0.21 44.08
N ALA A 89 4.25 -0.07 43.15
CA ALA A 89 4.20 -0.93 41.97
C ALA A 89 5.51 -0.80 41.16
N LEU A 90 5.99 -1.91 40.61
CA LEU A 90 7.19 -1.97 39.79
C LEU A 90 6.81 -2.34 38.36
N LEU A 91 7.41 -1.63 37.40
CA LEU A 91 7.50 -2.06 36.01
C LEU A 91 8.95 -1.85 35.56
N ARG A 92 9.63 -2.90 35.09
CA ARG A 92 11.03 -2.83 34.62
C ARG A 92 11.21 -3.54 33.31
N VAL A 93 12.14 -3.04 32.50
CA VAL A 93 12.62 -3.71 31.29
C VAL A 93 13.63 -4.80 31.72
N VAL A 94 13.42 -6.03 31.26
CA VAL A 94 14.32 -7.18 31.50
C VAL A 94 15.27 -7.38 30.32
N THR A 95 14.80 -7.15 29.09
CA THR A 95 15.62 -7.21 27.88
C THR A 95 16.75 -6.18 27.93
N PRO A 96 18.00 -6.54 27.56
CA PRO A 96 19.09 -5.57 27.38
C PRO A 96 18.71 -4.47 26.39
N THR A 97 19.10 -3.22 26.68
CA THR A 97 18.87 -2.07 25.79
C THR A 97 20.21 -1.45 25.38
N PRO A 98 20.31 -0.82 24.19
CA PRO A 98 19.24 -0.59 23.20
C PRO A 98 18.85 -1.85 22.40
N ILE A 99 17.65 -1.84 21.80
CA ILE A 99 17.10 -2.94 20.99
C ILE A 99 17.22 -2.67 19.49
N ARG A 100 17.18 -3.70 18.65
CA ARG A 100 17.17 -3.56 17.18
C ARG A 100 15.72 -3.51 16.65
N HIS A 101 15.59 -3.11 15.39
CA HIS A 101 14.31 -3.17 14.66
C HIS A 101 13.79 -4.62 14.62
N LEU A 102 12.53 -4.82 15.03
CA LEU A 102 11.82 -6.11 15.19
C LEU A 102 12.31 -7.01 16.35
N ASP A 103 13.18 -6.54 17.26
CA ASP A 103 13.45 -7.26 18.51
C ASP A 103 12.23 -7.26 19.45
N SER A 104 12.14 -8.25 20.35
CA SER A 104 11.16 -8.30 21.45
C SER A 104 11.68 -7.64 22.73
N VAL A 105 10.79 -7.08 23.54
CA VAL A 105 11.08 -6.55 24.88
C VAL A 105 10.28 -7.32 25.93
N VAL A 106 10.98 -7.88 26.91
CA VAL A 106 10.38 -8.49 28.11
C VAL A 106 10.31 -7.43 29.21
N LEU A 107 9.13 -7.28 29.81
CA LEU A 107 8.85 -6.40 30.95
C LEU A 107 8.47 -7.25 32.15
N ALA A 108 9.10 -7.04 33.30
CA ALA A 108 8.67 -7.63 34.56
C ALA A 108 7.86 -6.61 35.38
N TYR A 109 6.75 -7.06 35.95
CA TYR A 109 5.87 -6.24 36.80
C TYR A 109 5.61 -6.89 38.16
N ASP A 110 5.39 -6.05 39.18
CA ASP A 110 5.09 -6.45 40.55
C ASP A 110 4.12 -5.41 41.14
N ILE A 111 2.90 -5.82 41.48
CA ILE A 111 1.76 -4.96 41.81
C ILE A 111 1.27 -5.28 43.23
N PRO A 112 1.02 -4.30 44.11
CA PRO A 112 0.79 -4.56 45.55
C PRO A 112 -0.51 -5.29 45.89
N ASP A 113 -1.51 -5.19 45.00
CA ASP A 113 -2.88 -5.64 45.19
C ASP A 113 -3.53 -5.90 43.81
N ASP A 114 -4.43 -6.90 43.75
CA ASP A 114 -5.18 -7.22 42.53
C ASP A 114 -6.44 -6.35 42.42
N ALA A 115 -6.53 -5.59 41.33
CA ALA A 115 -7.72 -4.82 40.96
C ALA A 115 -8.49 -5.41 39.76
N GLY A 116 -7.98 -6.49 39.14
CA GLY A 116 -8.57 -7.14 37.95
C GLY A 116 -8.48 -6.34 36.65
N ASN A 117 -8.13 -5.05 36.69
CA ASN A 117 -8.19 -4.11 35.57
C ASN A 117 -6.87 -3.34 35.32
N ASP A 118 -5.75 -3.92 35.73
CA ASP A 118 -4.41 -3.37 35.49
C ASP A 118 -3.92 -3.73 34.07
N TRP A 119 -3.21 -2.80 33.42
CA TRP A 119 -2.73 -2.93 32.04
C TRP A 119 -1.45 -2.11 31.80
N ILE A 120 -0.68 -2.49 30.78
CA ILE A 120 0.53 -1.78 30.35
C ILE A 120 0.25 -1.02 29.06
N GLY A 121 0.38 0.31 29.10
CA GLY A 121 0.38 1.16 27.92
C GLY A 121 1.75 1.16 27.23
N ILE A 122 1.72 1.03 25.90
CA ILE A 122 2.88 0.92 25.01
C ILE A 122 2.96 2.21 24.19
N TYR A 123 4.05 2.96 24.35
CA TYR A 123 4.26 4.26 23.73
C TYR A 123 5.47 4.23 22.79
N CYS A 124 5.35 4.92 21.67
CA CYS A 124 6.42 5.22 20.73
C CYS A 124 6.67 6.73 20.81
N VAL A 125 7.59 7.12 21.69
CA VAL A 125 7.83 8.52 22.09
C VAL A 125 8.84 9.17 21.15
N GLU A 126 8.39 10.19 20.42
CA GLU A 126 9.20 10.91 19.42
C GLU A 126 10.20 11.86 20.06
N ASN A 127 9.76 12.59 21.10
CA ASN A 127 10.59 13.51 21.88
C ASN A 127 10.58 13.09 23.35
N GLU A 128 11.71 12.59 23.86
CA GLU A 128 11.84 12.19 25.27
C GLU A 128 11.70 13.35 26.27
N LEU A 129 11.84 14.60 25.81
CA LEU A 129 11.62 15.83 26.59
C LEU A 129 10.15 16.27 26.61
N GLU A 130 9.36 15.86 25.61
CA GLU A 130 7.93 16.15 25.47
C GLU A 130 7.16 14.82 25.33
N PRO A 131 7.15 13.98 26.38
CA PRO A 131 6.53 12.67 26.31
C PRO A 131 5.02 12.77 26.11
N ASN A 132 4.47 11.81 25.35
CA ASN A 132 3.04 11.63 25.15
C ASN A 132 2.24 11.68 26.46
N ALA A 133 1.01 12.19 26.39
CA ALA A 133 0.06 12.14 27.50
C ALA A 133 -0.21 10.68 27.95
N ASP A 134 -0.84 10.47 29.11
CA ASP A 134 -1.08 9.10 29.61
C ASP A 134 -2.15 8.36 28.79
N ASP A 135 -3.09 9.06 28.18
CA ASP A 135 -4.09 8.54 27.24
C ASP A 135 -3.56 8.36 25.80
N ASP A 136 -2.45 9.00 25.45
CA ASP A 136 -1.84 9.01 24.11
C ASP A 136 -0.84 7.86 23.90
N PHE A 137 -1.32 6.61 24.03
CA PHE A 137 -0.54 5.37 23.80
C PHE A 137 -0.86 4.70 22.47
N LEU A 138 0.10 3.97 21.90
CA LEU A 138 -0.06 3.26 20.63
C LEU A 138 -0.88 1.96 20.79
N ALA A 139 -0.63 1.22 21.87
CA ALA A 139 -1.30 -0.04 22.18
C ALA A 139 -1.35 -0.29 23.70
N ALA A 140 -2.24 -1.17 24.13
CA ALA A 140 -2.37 -1.58 25.53
C ALA A 140 -2.29 -3.11 25.66
N HIS A 141 -1.68 -3.59 26.75
CA HIS A 141 -1.61 -5.00 27.10
C HIS A 141 -2.29 -5.26 28.46
N PRO A 142 -3.44 -5.95 28.52
CA PRO A 142 -4.14 -6.22 29.78
C PRO A 142 -3.45 -7.32 30.59
N LEU A 143 -3.32 -7.13 31.91
CA LEU A 143 -2.67 -8.11 32.80
C LEU A 143 -3.62 -9.17 33.38
N GLN A 144 -4.93 -9.06 33.11
CA GLN A 144 -5.95 -10.07 33.46
C GLN A 144 -5.96 -10.48 34.96
N GLY A 145 -5.71 -9.53 35.87
CA GLY A 145 -5.63 -9.78 37.32
C GLY A 145 -4.30 -10.38 37.81
N SER A 146 -3.32 -10.57 36.91
CA SER A 146 -1.96 -10.92 37.32
C SER A 146 -1.30 -9.74 38.03
N THR A 147 -0.98 -9.91 39.33
CA THR A 147 -0.24 -8.92 40.11
C THR A 147 1.27 -9.03 39.95
N ARG A 148 1.79 -10.16 39.44
CA ARG A 148 3.22 -10.36 39.25
C ARG A 148 3.51 -11.31 38.11
N GLY A 149 4.42 -10.92 37.23
CA GLY A 149 4.79 -11.73 36.08
C GLY A 149 5.76 -11.03 35.14
N GLU A 150 5.94 -11.63 33.97
CA GLU A 150 6.67 -11.05 32.85
C GLU A 150 5.79 -11.08 31.60
N VAL A 151 5.84 -10.02 30.80
CA VAL A 151 5.17 -9.92 29.50
C VAL A 151 6.22 -9.68 28.42
N GLU A 152 6.10 -10.39 27.30
CA GLU A 152 6.91 -10.15 26.10
C GLU A 152 6.13 -9.29 25.09
N ILE A 153 6.57 -8.06 24.87
CA ILE A 153 6.10 -7.20 23.78
C ILE A 153 6.97 -7.49 22.55
N ARG A 154 6.38 -8.14 21.54
CA ARG A 154 7.10 -8.68 20.38
C ARG A 154 7.26 -7.66 19.25
N ARG A 155 8.29 -7.85 18.43
CA ARG A 155 8.47 -7.20 17.10
C ARG A 155 8.39 -5.66 17.12
N LEU A 156 9.10 -5.01 18.04
CA LEU A 156 9.07 -3.55 18.13
C LEU A 156 9.80 -2.91 16.94
N LEU A 157 9.08 -2.11 16.15
CA LEU A 157 9.63 -1.45 14.97
C LEU A 157 10.44 -0.21 15.34
N ASN A 158 11.49 0.06 14.55
CA ASN A 158 12.13 1.37 14.59
C ASN A 158 11.31 2.37 13.76
N MET A 159 10.34 3.02 14.40
CA MET A 159 9.52 4.09 13.82
C MET A 159 10.09 5.48 14.14
N ARG A 160 11.42 5.59 14.34
CA ARG A 160 12.13 6.84 14.65
C ARG A 160 11.80 7.41 16.05
N CYS A 161 11.39 6.55 16.97
CA CYS A 161 10.99 6.88 18.34
C CYS A 161 11.72 6.01 19.38
N SER A 162 11.65 6.42 20.64
CA SER A 162 12.01 5.59 21.79
C SER A 162 10.77 4.87 22.34
N TRP A 163 10.88 3.57 22.62
CA TRP A 163 9.78 2.83 23.23
C TRP A 163 9.71 3.11 24.72
N HIS A 164 8.50 3.26 25.25
CA HIS A 164 8.25 3.51 26.67
C HIS A 164 7.01 2.74 27.12
N PHE A 165 7.06 2.16 28.31
CA PHE A 165 5.99 1.36 28.87
C PHE A 165 5.56 1.93 30.22
N ARG A 166 4.24 2.12 30.40
CA ARG A 166 3.64 2.65 31.64
C ARG A 166 2.60 1.66 32.14
N LEU A 167 2.63 1.34 33.43
CA LEU A 167 1.64 0.48 34.09
C LEU A 167 0.51 1.35 34.62
N PHE A 168 -0.73 0.96 34.33
CA PHE A 168 -1.95 1.67 34.73
C PHE A 168 -2.92 0.77 35.48
N ARG A 169 -3.72 1.42 36.34
CA ARG A 169 -4.92 0.86 36.96
C ARG A 169 -6.17 1.57 36.47
N GLY A 170 -7.16 0.84 36.00
CA GLY A 170 -8.48 1.40 35.69
C GLY A 170 -9.24 1.83 36.94
N SER A 171 -10.04 2.89 36.85
CA SER A 171 -10.96 3.31 37.91
C SER A 171 -12.21 2.43 37.93
N THR A 172 -12.51 1.82 39.08
CA THR A 172 -13.73 1.02 39.29
C THR A 172 -15.01 1.87 39.40
N ARG A 173 -14.90 3.20 39.32
CA ARG A 173 -16.03 4.16 39.39
C ARG A 173 -16.29 4.88 38.07
N ASP A 174 -15.37 4.79 37.13
CA ASP A 174 -15.33 5.62 35.91
C ASP A 174 -14.38 4.95 34.92
N GLU A 175 -14.93 4.25 33.93
CA GLU A 175 -14.16 3.42 33.00
C GLU A 175 -13.20 4.21 32.09
N HIS A 176 -13.39 5.53 31.97
CA HIS A 176 -12.50 6.39 31.18
C HIS A 176 -11.31 6.91 32.00
N LYS A 177 -11.29 6.70 33.33
CA LYS A 177 -10.17 7.12 34.18
C LYS A 177 -9.23 5.97 34.49
N HIS A 178 -7.94 6.24 34.32
CA HIS A 178 -6.86 5.34 34.69
C HIS A 178 -5.78 6.10 35.46
N PHE A 179 -5.04 5.40 36.32
CA PHE A 179 -3.98 5.98 37.16
C PHE A 179 -2.67 5.27 36.89
N ARG A 180 -1.61 6.05 36.59
CA ARG A 180 -0.28 5.51 36.34
C ARG A 180 0.35 5.01 37.64
N LEU A 181 0.59 3.70 37.72
CA LEU A 181 1.20 3.04 38.89
C LEU A 181 2.73 3.04 38.82
N ALA A 182 3.28 2.77 37.63
CA ALA A 182 4.73 2.65 37.39
C ALA A 182 5.05 2.98 35.92
N HIS A 183 6.34 3.15 35.61
CA HIS A 183 6.81 3.31 34.23
C HIS A 183 8.26 2.83 34.09
N THR A 184 8.68 2.63 32.85
CA THR A 184 10.03 2.15 32.48
C THR A 184 10.95 3.30 32.05
N PRO A 185 12.28 3.14 32.11
CA PRO A 185 13.20 3.96 31.34
C PRO A 185 12.95 3.78 29.83
N TYR A 186 13.29 4.80 29.02
CA TYR A 186 13.18 4.74 27.56
C TYR A 186 14.02 3.60 26.95
N VAL A 187 13.36 2.74 26.17
CA VAL A 187 13.96 1.66 25.38
C VAL A 187 14.28 2.20 23.99
N ARG A 188 15.54 2.62 23.80
CA ARG A 188 16.00 3.23 22.54
C ARG A 188 16.37 2.19 21.48
N MET A 189 16.24 2.58 20.21
CA MET A 189 16.64 1.76 19.06
C MET A 189 18.14 1.88 18.80
N ALA A 190 18.83 0.75 18.66
CA ALA A 190 20.29 0.64 18.60
C ALA A 190 20.93 1.35 17.39
N ARG A 191 20.17 1.54 16.31
CA ARG A 191 20.59 2.29 15.11
C ARG A 191 20.04 3.73 15.05
N GLY A 192 19.31 4.18 16.07
CA GLY A 192 18.71 5.51 16.14
C GLY A 192 17.63 5.77 15.08
N ALA A 193 17.15 7.02 15.02
CA ALA A 193 16.15 7.46 14.06
C ALA A 193 16.70 7.62 12.62
N ASP A 194 17.99 7.93 12.47
CA ASP A 194 18.63 8.27 11.19
C ASP A 194 18.95 7.07 10.29
N HIS A 195 18.69 5.85 10.75
CA HIS A 195 18.94 4.64 9.95
C HIS A 195 17.85 4.46 8.89
N PRO A 196 18.20 4.19 7.63
CA PRO A 196 17.23 3.97 6.56
C PRO A 196 16.44 2.67 6.76
N PHE A 197 15.11 2.79 6.79
CA PHE A 197 14.14 1.70 6.78
C PHE A 197 13.11 1.91 5.67
N GLN A 198 12.28 0.89 5.43
CA GLN A 198 11.23 0.90 4.40
C GLN A 198 11.83 1.16 3.01
N ILE A 199 13.05 0.63 2.82
CA ILE A 199 13.82 0.78 1.58
C ILE A 199 13.06 0.03 0.48
N HIS A 200 12.72 0.74 -0.59
CA HIS A 200 12.05 0.16 -1.74
C HIS A 200 12.51 0.79 -3.05
N LEU A 201 12.37 0.04 -4.13
CA LEU A 201 12.73 0.41 -5.49
C LEU A 201 11.48 0.76 -6.31
N ALA A 202 11.62 1.60 -7.32
CA ALA A 202 10.59 1.81 -8.34
C ALA A 202 11.19 2.08 -9.72
N LEU A 203 10.47 1.64 -10.76
CA LEU A 203 10.78 1.98 -12.14
C LEU A 203 10.48 3.47 -12.40
N THR A 204 11.25 4.12 -13.27
CA THR A 204 11.00 5.53 -13.65
C THR A 204 10.31 5.68 -15.01
N GLY A 205 10.23 4.60 -15.80
CA GLY A 205 9.89 4.62 -17.22
C GLY A 205 11.11 4.68 -18.15
N ASP A 206 12.31 4.99 -17.64
CA ASP A 206 13.58 4.90 -18.38
C ASP A 206 14.36 3.66 -17.89
N PRO A 207 14.66 2.66 -18.75
CA PRO A 207 15.34 1.44 -18.33
C PRO A 207 16.82 1.65 -17.97
N THR A 208 17.37 2.83 -18.24
CA THR A 208 18.72 3.24 -17.78
C THR A 208 18.69 3.87 -16.39
N GLN A 209 17.55 3.82 -15.69
CA GLN A 209 17.37 4.41 -14.37
C GLN A 209 16.71 3.45 -13.37
N MET A 210 16.93 3.69 -12.08
CA MET A 210 16.22 3.02 -10.99
C MET A 210 16.01 4.02 -9.84
N ARG A 211 14.79 4.11 -9.31
CA ARG A 211 14.49 4.95 -8.15
C ARG A 211 14.67 4.15 -6.87
N VAL A 212 15.29 4.75 -5.86
CA VAL A 212 15.46 4.22 -4.51
C VAL A 212 14.78 5.17 -3.53
N MET A 213 13.84 4.65 -2.74
CA MET A 213 13.08 5.42 -1.75
C MET A 213 13.20 4.77 -0.36
N TRP A 214 13.19 5.58 0.70
CA TRP A 214 13.28 5.10 2.08
C TRP A 214 12.82 6.16 3.09
N VAL A 215 12.70 5.74 4.35
CA VAL A 215 12.33 6.59 5.49
C VAL A 215 13.45 6.61 6.52
N SER A 216 13.81 7.81 7.02
CA SER A 216 14.75 7.99 8.13
C SER A 216 14.65 9.39 8.75
N GLY A 217 15.13 9.54 9.99
CA GLY A 217 15.14 10.81 10.74
C GLY A 217 13.74 11.22 11.22
N ALA A 218 13.61 11.63 12.48
CA ALA A 218 12.36 12.22 12.96
C ALA A 218 12.09 13.56 12.23
N ALA A 219 10.84 13.87 11.87
CA ALA A 219 10.54 15.25 11.53
C ALA A 219 10.54 16.07 12.82
N PHE A 220 11.14 17.25 12.77
CA PHE A 220 11.36 18.05 13.97
C PHE A 220 10.11 18.88 14.28
N SER A 221 9.54 18.70 15.48
CA SER A 221 8.48 19.55 16.00
C SER A 221 9.01 20.96 16.33
N GLY A 222 8.77 21.91 15.44
CA GLY A 222 8.73 23.35 15.75
C GLY A 222 10.05 24.10 16.04
N ALA A 223 11.16 23.45 16.38
CA ALA A 223 12.45 24.14 16.52
C ALA A 223 13.15 24.32 15.16
N PRO A 224 13.97 25.39 14.97
CA PRO A 224 14.74 25.57 13.75
C PRO A 224 15.71 24.40 13.57
N THR A 225 15.40 23.54 12.59
CA THR A 225 16.15 22.31 12.34
C THR A 225 17.58 22.68 11.94
N PRO A 226 18.62 22.03 12.52
CA PRO A 226 19.91 21.97 11.84
C PRO A 226 19.68 21.44 10.41
N PRO A 227 20.41 21.92 9.39
CA PRO A 227 20.24 21.39 8.03
C PRO A 227 20.47 19.88 8.07
N THR A 228 19.40 19.10 7.84
CA THR A 228 19.48 17.63 7.83
C THR A 228 20.51 17.24 6.78
N LEU A 229 21.59 16.61 7.23
CA LEU A 229 22.75 16.36 6.39
C LEU A 229 22.35 15.53 5.15
N PRO A 230 22.89 15.85 3.96
CA PRO A 230 22.41 15.29 2.70
C PRO A 230 22.58 13.77 2.70
N GLN A 231 21.50 13.02 2.48
CA GLN A 231 21.62 11.58 2.27
C GLN A 231 21.89 11.29 0.80
N ARG A 232 22.49 10.13 0.54
CA ARG A 232 22.89 9.70 -0.80
C ARG A 232 22.85 8.20 -0.94
N VAL A 233 22.78 7.72 -2.17
CA VAL A 233 22.91 6.31 -2.51
C VAL A 233 24.25 6.12 -3.22
N ALA A 234 25.09 5.22 -2.69
CA ALA A 234 26.27 4.72 -3.36
C ALA A 234 25.92 3.41 -4.07
N PHE A 235 26.33 3.25 -5.33
CA PHE A 235 25.99 2.10 -6.16
C PHE A 235 27.12 1.75 -7.14
N GLY A 236 27.10 0.53 -7.68
CA GLY A 236 28.12 0.03 -8.61
C GLY A 236 27.81 -1.39 -9.10
N GLU A 237 28.63 -1.91 -10.01
CA GLU A 237 28.45 -3.26 -10.59
C GLU A 237 28.95 -4.39 -9.66
N ARG A 238 29.56 -4.04 -8.52
CA ARG A 238 30.09 -5.00 -7.55
C ARG A 238 29.74 -4.60 -6.12
N ALA A 239 29.40 -5.58 -5.28
CA ALA A 239 29.07 -5.35 -3.87
C ALA A 239 30.21 -4.73 -3.03
N ASP A 240 31.47 -4.93 -3.45
CA ASP A 240 32.68 -4.39 -2.80
C ASP A 240 33.20 -3.07 -3.41
N ALA A 241 32.62 -2.64 -4.54
CA ALA A 241 33.01 -1.42 -5.25
C ALA A 241 31.76 -0.64 -5.70
N LEU A 242 31.27 0.22 -4.81
CA LEU A 242 30.17 1.16 -5.07
C LEU A 242 30.78 2.50 -5.49
N ASP A 243 31.20 2.58 -6.75
CA ASP A 243 32.03 3.65 -7.33
C ASP A 243 31.22 4.89 -7.77
N ARG A 244 29.89 4.80 -7.76
CA ARG A 244 28.97 5.85 -8.23
C ARG A 244 28.09 6.32 -7.08
N VAL A 245 27.75 7.61 -7.06
CA VAL A 245 26.98 8.23 -5.96
C VAL A 245 25.94 9.20 -6.50
N VAL A 246 24.71 9.14 -5.98
CA VAL A 246 23.63 10.10 -6.25
C VAL A 246 23.09 10.67 -4.93
N ASN A 247 22.94 11.99 -4.85
CA ASN A 247 22.30 12.66 -3.71
C ASN A 247 20.78 12.46 -3.74
N ALA A 248 20.19 12.27 -2.57
CA ALA A 248 18.75 12.15 -2.41
C ALA A 248 18.06 13.52 -2.26
N SER A 249 16.87 13.62 -2.84
CA SER A 249 15.88 14.64 -2.47
C SER A 249 15.11 14.21 -1.22
N ARG A 250 14.47 15.18 -0.55
CA ARG A 250 13.82 15.00 0.75
C ARG A 250 12.40 15.56 0.72
N SER A 251 11.43 14.79 1.16
CA SER A 251 10.05 15.21 1.38
C SER A 251 9.52 14.69 2.72
N THR A 252 8.30 15.08 3.07
CA THR A 252 7.51 14.52 4.18
C THR A 252 6.04 14.94 3.97
N TYR A 253 5.17 14.68 4.93
CA TYR A 253 3.80 15.20 5.00
C TYR A 253 3.42 15.47 6.47
N ALA A 254 2.41 16.30 6.70
CA ALA A 254 1.89 16.65 8.02
C ALA A 254 0.40 16.27 8.17
N ALA A 255 -0.11 16.23 9.41
CA ALA A 255 -1.55 16.02 9.68
C ALA A 255 -2.43 17.08 8.99
N SER A 256 -1.90 18.30 8.83
CA SER A 256 -2.57 19.40 8.12
C SER A 256 -2.78 19.14 6.64
N ASP A 257 -1.96 18.28 6.03
CA ASP A 257 -1.99 17.97 4.60
C ASP A 257 -3.12 16.96 4.28
N MET A 258 -3.56 16.19 5.28
CA MET A 258 -4.65 15.21 5.18
C MET A 258 -6.00 15.92 5.00
N CYS A 259 -6.92 15.29 4.29
CA CYS A 259 -8.18 15.91 3.89
C CYS A 259 -9.20 15.98 5.04
N GLU A 260 -9.35 14.90 5.83
CA GLU A 260 -10.30 14.85 6.96
C GLU A 260 -9.84 13.95 8.11
N ALA A 261 -10.63 13.91 9.19
CA ALA A 261 -10.37 13.06 10.35
C ALA A 261 -10.77 11.60 10.06
N PRO A 262 -10.10 10.59 10.68
CA PRO A 262 -9.07 10.70 11.71
C PRO A 262 -7.66 11.12 11.24
N ALA A 263 -7.34 11.10 9.94
CA ALA A 263 -5.98 11.37 9.46
C ALA A 263 -5.44 12.78 9.80
N THR A 264 -6.32 13.77 9.99
CA THR A 264 -5.93 15.11 10.47
C THR A 264 -5.65 15.21 11.97
N THR A 265 -5.93 14.16 12.76
CA THR A 265 -5.85 14.19 14.23
C THR A 265 -4.52 13.63 14.72
N VAL A 266 -3.65 14.52 15.24
CA VAL A 266 -2.38 14.14 15.90
C VAL A 266 -2.66 13.36 17.18
N HIS A 267 -2.34 12.07 17.16
CA HIS A 267 -2.50 11.12 18.27
C HIS A 267 -1.72 9.84 17.94
N ALA A 268 -1.12 9.18 18.93
CA ALA A 268 -0.25 8.01 18.76
C ALA A 268 -0.90 6.86 17.96
N THR A 269 -2.23 6.71 18.05
CA THR A 269 -3.01 5.69 17.31
C THR A 269 -3.54 6.14 15.95
N LEU A 270 -3.43 7.44 15.62
CA LEU A 270 -3.98 8.09 14.43
C LEU A 270 -2.84 8.73 13.60
N TYR A 271 -2.79 10.06 13.48
CA TYR A 271 -1.64 10.72 12.88
C TYR A 271 -0.43 10.72 13.81
N ARG A 272 0.63 10.10 13.32
CA ARG A 272 1.99 10.04 13.86
C ARG A 272 2.95 10.45 12.75
N ASP A 273 4.04 11.12 13.09
CA ASP A 273 4.94 11.69 12.09
C ASP A 273 5.70 10.62 11.25
N PRO A 274 5.70 10.71 9.91
CA PRO A 274 6.33 9.74 9.03
C PRO A 274 7.86 9.86 8.98
N GLY A 275 8.47 10.88 9.62
CA GLY A 275 9.88 11.18 9.49
C GLY A 275 10.22 11.92 8.19
N GLN A 276 11.46 11.81 7.74
CA GLN A 276 11.86 12.29 6.42
C GLN A 276 11.77 11.14 5.41
N LEU A 277 11.08 11.41 4.30
CA LEU A 277 10.97 10.56 3.14
C LEU A 277 12.07 10.97 2.15
N TRP A 278 12.84 10.01 1.67
CA TRP A 278 14.00 10.26 0.81
C TRP A 278 13.84 9.56 -0.52
N ASP A 279 14.32 10.22 -1.57
CA ASP A 279 14.18 9.77 -2.95
C ASP A 279 15.47 10.06 -3.73
N ALA A 280 16.04 9.02 -4.35
CA ALA A 280 17.19 9.13 -5.22
C ALA A 280 16.98 8.35 -6.52
N VAL A 281 17.36 8.94 -7.65
CA VAL A 281 17.30 8.28 -8.97
C VAL A 281 18.71 7.90 -9.42
N LEU A 282 19.00 6.60 -9.40
CA LEU A 282 20.20 6.04 -10.02
C LEU A 282 20.03 6.15 -11.54
N VAL A 283 21.03 6.70 -12.23
CA VAL A 283 20.99 6.97 -13.69
C VAL A 283 22.13 6.26 -14.40
N GLY A 284 22.07 6.14 -15.73
CA GLY A 284 23.14 5.54 -16.53
C GLY A 284 23.41 4.09 -16.14
N LEU A 285 22.34 3.32 -15.97
CA LEU A 285 22.35 1.87 -15.80
C LEU A 285 22.29 1.20 -17.17
N GLU A 286 22.89 0.03 -17.30
CA GLU A 286 22.72 -0.84 -18.47
C GLU A 286 21.44 -1.69 -18.28
N PRO A 287 20.44 -1.63 -19.19
CA PRO A 287 19.18 -2.35 -19.04
C PRO A 287 19.34 -3.85 -18.79
N GLY A 288 18.58 -4.40 -17.84
CA GLY A 288 18.65 -5.80 -17.43
C GLY A 288 19.88 -6.22 -16.61
N LYS A 289 20.88 -5.34 -16.41
CA LYS A 289 22.13 -5.67 -15.69
C LYS A 289 21.96 -5.58 -14.17
N GLN A 290 22.67 -6.44 -13.45
CA GLN A 290 22.72 -6.41 -11.99
C GLN A 290 23.57 -5.23 -11.47
N TYR A 291 23.07 -4.54 -10.46
CA TYR A 291 23.77 -3.52 -9.69
C TYR A 291 23.64 -3.77 -8.19
N PHE A 292 24.59 -3.24 -7.42
CA PHE A 292 24.59 -3.22 -5.96
C PHE A 292 24.47 -1.78 -5.47
N TYR A 293 23.84 -1.57 -4.32
CA TYR A 293 23.70 -0.24 -3.73
C TYR A 293 23.65 -0.25 -2.19
N ARG A 294 23.95 0.90 -1.58
CA ARG A 294 23.68 1.18 -0.17
C ARG A 294 23.27 2.64 0.01
N ILE A 295 22.47 2.91 1.03
CA ILE A 295 22.15 4.26 1.48
C ILE A 295 23.23 4.69 2.49
N GLU A 296 23.73 5.92 2.32
CA GLU A 296 24.70 6.54 3.20
C GLU A 296 24.12 7.82 3.81
N THR A 297 23.84 7.78 5.11
CA THR A 297 23.39 8.94 5.87
C THR A 297 24.59 9.76 6.32
N MET A 298 24.70 11.02 5.85
CA MET A 298 25.82 11.93 6.20
C MET A 298 25.69 12.58 7.58
N THR A 299 25.00 11.94 8.52
CA THR A 299 24.87 12.37 9.92
C THR A 299 26.16 12.11 10.71
N PRO A 300 26.35 12.71 11.90
CA PRO A 300 27.46 12.36 12.79
C PRO A 300 27.47 10.89 13.23
N SER A 301 26.33 10.20 13.15
CA SER A 301 26.20 8.76 13.36
C SER A 301 26.76 7.92 12.20
N GLY A 302 27.00 8.50 11.02
CA GLY A 302 27.55 7.81 9.85
C GLY A 302 26.73 6.60 9.41
N ALA A 303 25.41 6.63 9.65
CA ALA A 303 24.56 5.46 9.47
C ALA A 303 24.54 5.01 8.00
N VAL A 304 24.88 3.74 7.77
CA VAL A 304 24.83 3.11 6.44
C VAL A 304 23.85 1.94 6.46
N SER A 305 23.13 1.72 5.37
CA SER A 305 22.38 0.49 5.18
C SER A 305 23.31 -0.71 4.95
N LYS A 306 22.76 -1.93 4.98
CA LYS A 306 23.46 -3.06 4.31
C LYS A 306 23.58 -2.77 2.82
N VAL A 307 24.48 -3.48 2.13
CA VAL A 307 24.47 -3.53 0.66
C VAL A 307 23.27 -4.37 0.21
N PHE A 308 22.51 -3.83 -0.75
CA PHE A 308 21.42 -4.47 -1.47
C PHE A 308 21.83 -4.68 -2.92
N GLN A 309 21.02 -5.42 -3.67
CA GLN A 309 21.22 -5.73 -5.09
C GLN A 309 19.90 -5.58 -5.85
N PHE A 310 19.96 -5.24 -7.12
CA PHE A 310 18.80 -5.20 -8.01
C PHE A 310 19.24 -5.43 -9.45
N HIS A 311 18.29 -5.68 -10.36
CA HIS A 311 18.54 -5.61 -11.80
C HIS A 311 17.91 -4.33 -12.36
N ALA A 312 18.65 -3.60 -13.20
CA ALA A 312 18.09 -2.49 -13.97
C ALA A 312 16.96 -2.99 -14.87
N ALA A 313 16.00 -2.14 -15.21
CA ALA A 313 14.81 -2.57 -15.94
C ALA A 313 15.17 -3.16 -17.32
N VAL A 314 14.46 -4.21 -17.73
CA VAL A 314 14.60 -4.79 -19.08
C VAL A 314 13.91 -3.86 -20.08
N ALA A 315 14.63 -3.44 -21.13
CA ALA A 315 14.12 -2.43 -22.04
C ALA A 315 12.96 -2.93 -22.92
N ALA A 316 12.02 -2.03 -23.21
CA ALA A 316 10.83 -2.30 -24.02
C ALA A 316 11.18 -2.85 -25.43
N GLY A 317 10.70 -4.05 -25.73
CA GLY A 317 11.03 -4.81 -26.95
C GLY A 317 12.07 -5.91 -26.77
N GLN A 318 12.70 -6.04 -25.60
CA GLN A 318 13.64 -7.13 -25.34
C GLN A 318 12.89 -8.40 -24.90
N PRO A 319 13.01 -9.53 -25.62
CA PRO A 319 12.47 -10.82 -25.18
C PRO A 319 13.36 -11.48 -24.09
N PRO A 320 12.91 -12.56 -23.45
CA PRO A 320 13.78 -13.46 -22.68
C PRO A 320 15.00 -13.90 -23.50
N THR A 321 16.21 -13.68 -22.98
CA THR A 321 17.48 -13.97 -23.68
C THR A 321 18.16 -15.28 -23.26
N ASP A 322 17.72 -15.87 -22.15
CA ASP A 322 18.35 -17.02 -21.48
C ASP A 322 17.38 -18.19 -21.26
N GLY A 323 16.18 -18.12 -21.84
CA GLY A 323 15.12 -19.12 -21.71
C GLY A 323 14.25 -19.00 -20.45
N ARG A 324 14.60 -18.13 -19.47
CA ARG A 324 13.78 -17.88 -18.28
C ARG A 324 12.73 -16.79 -18.58
N PRO A 325 11.42 -17.02 -18.42
CA PRO A 325 10.40 -16.02 -18.76
C PRO A 325 10.52 -14.76 -17.89
N GLN A 326 10.15 -13.63 -18.48
CA GLN A 326 10.04 -12.36 -17.77
C GLN A 326 8.87 -12.45 -16.79
N SER A 327 9.16 -12.32 -15.50
CA SER A 327 8.24 -12.76 -14.45
C SER A 327 7.93 -11.67 -13.43
N PHE A 328 6.68 -11.63 -12.97
CA PHE A 328 6.16 -10.57 -12.10
C PHE A 328 5.34 -11.17 -10.97
N PHE A 329 5.38 -10.54 -9.79
CA PHE A 329 4.37 -10.77 -8.76
C PHE A 329 3.26 -9.74 -8.91
N VAL A 330 2.00 -10.17 -8.76
CA VAL A 330 0.82 -9.29 -8.83
C VAL A 330 -0.20 -9.67 -7.76
N TYR A 331 -0.71 -8.68 -7.04
CA TYR A 331 -1.73 -8.85 -6.01
C TYR A 331 -2.31 -7.50 -5.59
N GLY A 332 -3.47 -7.50 -4.93
CA GLY A 332 -4.01 -6.35 -4.18
C GLY A 332 -4.03 -6.63 -2.68
N ASP A 333 -4.44 -5.63 -1.90
CA ASP A 333 -5.11 -5.88 -0.62
C ASP A 333 -4.24 -6.62 0.40
N MET A 334 -2.95 -6.25 0.48
CA MET A 334 -2.01 -6.92 1.36
C MET A 334 -2.18 -6.50 2.82
N GLY A 335 -2.22 -5.18 3.07
CA GLY A 335 -2.35 -4.61 4.40
C GLY A 335 -1.25 -4.98 5.38
N ASP A 336 -1.48 -4.66 6.66
CA ASP A 336 -0.56 -4.95 7.74
C ASP A 336 -0.89 -6.23 8.52
N ASP A 337 0.18 -6.86 9.01
CA ASP A 337 0.13 -8.04 9.87
C ASP A 337 1.34 -8.10 10.82
N VAL A 338 2.04 -6.97 11.05
CA VAL A 338 3.18 -6.94 11.99
C VAL A 338 2.73 -6.98 13.45
N MET A 339 1.48 -6.57 13.71
CA MET A 339 0.87 -6.52 15.04
C MET A 339 -0.44 -7.31 15.11
N PRO A 340 -0.40 -8.66 15.11
CA PRO A 340 -1.44 -9.40 15.81
C PRO A 340 -1.54 -8.89 17.26
N PRO A 341 -2.76 -8.71 17.80
CA PRO A 341 -2.95 -8.56 19.23
C PRO A 341 -2.17 -9.63 20.01
N VAL A 342 -1.63 -9.30 21.17
CA VAL A 342 -0.83 -10.25 21.95
C VAL A 342 -1.69 -11.47 22.31
N GLY A 343 -1.41 -12.61 21.66
CA GLY A 343 -2.18 -13.85 21.78
C GLY A 343 -2.77 -14.42 20.48
N SER A 344 -2.64 -13.76 19.32
CA SER A 344 -3.15 -14.31 18.05
C SER A 344 -2.27 -15.43 17.44
N LEU A 345 -2.90 -16.28 16.63
CA LEU A 345 -2.25 -17.36 15.86
C LEU A 345 -1.38 -16.83 14.70
N PRO A 346 -0.48 -17.66 14.12
CA PRO A 346 0.12 -17.37 12.83
C PRO A 346 -0.97 -17.20 11.78
N SER A 347 -0.90 -16.14 11.00
CA SER A 347 -2.04 -15.60 10.26
C SER A 347 -2.23 -16.17 8.85
N ASP A 348 -1.15 -16.65 8.22
CA ASP A 348 -1.05 -16.88 6.77
C ASP A 348 -1.40 -15.63 5.90
N ARG A 349 -1.29 -14.42 6.47
CA ARG A 349 -1.60 -13.11 5.83
C ARG A 349 -0.34 -12.42 5.24
N ALA A 350 -0.31 -11.09 5.21
CA ALA A 350 0.72 -10.24 4.59
C ALA A 350 2.18 -10.68 4.88
N GLY A 351 2.49 -11.03 6.12
CA GLY A 351 3.82 -11.50 6.50
C GLY A 351 4.22 -12.81 5.83
N THR A 352 3.26 -13.72 5.60
CA THR A 352 3.47 -14.97 4.87
C THR A 352 3.63 -14.69 3.37
N THR A 353 2.79 -13.85 2.78
CA THR A 353 2.89 -13.42 1.36
C THR A 353 4.27 -12.84 1.04
N ALA A 354 4.76 -11.88 1.85
CA ALA A 354 6.09 -11.29 1.69
C ALA A 354 7.21 -12.33 1.78
N ASN A 355 7.11 -13.25 2.74
CA ASN A 355 8.12 -14.29 2.94
C ASN A 355 8.11 -15.34 1.81
N LEU A 356 6.95 -15.70 1.26
CA LEU A 356 6.85 -16.64 0.15
C LEU A 356 7.39 -16.03 -1.16
N MET A 357 7.14 -14.74 -1.44
CA MET A 357 7.79 -14.06 -2.57
C MET A 357 9.33 -14.04 -2.43
N LEU A 358 9.85 -13.80 -1.23
CA LEU A 358 11.30 -13.85 -0.98
C LEU A 358 11.88 -15.25 -1.20
N VAL A 359 11.13 -16.32 -0.86
CA VAL A 359 11.48 -17.71 -1.17
C VAL A 359 11.49 -17.94 -2.69
N ASP A 360 10.47 -17.49 -3.41
CA ASP A 360 10.39 -17.64 -4.88
C ASP A 360 11.53 -16.89 -5.59
N MET A 361 11.88 -15.69 -5.13
CA MET A 361 13.04 -14.93 -5.60
C MET A 361 14.37 -15.67 -5.35
N ALA A 362 14.52 -16.32 -4.19
CA ALA A 362 15.77 -16.99 -3.83
C ALA A 362 15.96 -18.35 -4.53
N PHE A 363 14.91 -19.18 -4.56
CA PHE A 363 14.97 -20.57 -5.01
C PHE A 363 14.58 -20.75 -6.49
N GLU A 364 13.62 -19.99 -7.00
CA GLU A 364 13.13 -20.11 -8.39
C GLU A 364 13.87 -19.19 -9.37
N ARG A 365 14.88 -18.40 -8.93
CA ARG A 365 15.70 -17.55 -9.82
C ARG A 365 16.38 -18.28 -10.99
N GLN A 366 16.60 -19.59 -10.91
CA GLN A 366 17.15 -20.37 -12.04
C GLN A 366 16.07 -20.75 -13.08
N GLN A 367 14.79 -20.56 -12.75
CA GLN A 367 13.64 -20.82 -13.61
C GLN A 367 13.07 -19.52 -14.17
N TYR A 368 13.07 -18.44 -13.39
CA TYR A 368 12.35 -17.18 -13.70
C TYR A 368 13.24 -15.94 -13.61
N ASN A 369 12.99 -14.98 -14.50
CA ASN A 369 13.56 -13.63 -14.44
C ASN A 369 12.56 -12.69 -13.76
N TRP A 370 12.60 -12.60 -12.42
CA TRP A 370 11.74 -11.69 -11.65
C TRP A 370 12.10 -10.23 -11.93
N LEU A 371 11.14 -9.44 -12.44
CA LEU A 371 11.36 -8.06 -12.90
C LEU A 371 10.75 -6.99 -11.99
N ALA A 372 9.57 -7.23 -11.42
CA ALA A 372 8.88 -6.30 -10.53
C ALA A 372 7.79 -6.99 -9.69
N VAL A 373 7.33 -6.28 -8.65
CA VAL A 373 6.05 -6.51 -7.97
C VAL A 373 5.07 -5.42 -8.43
N VAL A 374 3.80 -5.77 -8.65
CA VAL A 374 2.71 -4.82 -8.91
C VAL A 374 1.61 -5.02 -7.85
N HIS A 375 1.51 -4.08 -6.90
CA HIS A 375 0.52 -4.09 -5.82
C HIS A 375 -0.66 -3.18 -6.19
N ILE A 376 -1.80 -3.75 -6.54
CA ILE A 376 -2.94 -3.07 -7.21
C ILE A 376 -3.91 -2.36 -6.26
N GLY A 377 -3.38 -1.59 -5.31
CA GLY A 377 -4.16 -0.78 -4.37
C GLY A 377 -4.53 -1.48 -3.06
N ASP A 378 -5.07 -0.69 -2.14
CA ASP A 378 -5.31 -1.01 -0.74
C ASP A 378 -4.03 -1.49 -0.03
N ILE A 379 -3.05 -0.58 -0.01
CA ILE A 379 -1.66 -0.94 0.23
C ILE A 379 -1.42 -1.39 1.67
N SER A 380 -1.70 -0.52 2.65
CA SER A 380 -1.40 -0.78 4.06
C SER A 380 -2.60 -0.85 4.99
N TYR A 381 -3.81 -0.48 4.53
CA TYR A 381 -5.01 -0.33 5.38
C TYR A 381 -4.76 0.60 6.60
N ALA A 382 -3.97 1.67 6.42
CA ALA A 382 -3.69 2.62 7.49
C ALA A 382 -4.95 3.38 7.93
N LYS A 383 -5.81 3.80 7.00
CA LYS A 383 -7.12 4.43 7.26
C LYS A 383 -7.03 5.61 8.27
N GLY A 384 -6.00 6.44 8.15
CA GLY A 384 -5.70 7.57 9.05
C GLY A 384 -4.82 7.22 10.27
N ARG A 385 -4.44 5.94 10.43
CA ARG A 385 -3.58 5.42 11.50
C ARG A 385 -2.15 5.27 10.98
N THR A 386 -1.53 6.41 10.70
CA THR A 386 -0.31 6.53 9.87
C THR A 386 0.91 5.70 10.32
N TYR A 387 0.99 5.27 11.59
CA TYR A 387 2.03 4.33 12.04
C TYR A 387 1.98 2.98 11.30
N ILE A 388 0.81 2.59 10.76
CA ILE A 388 0.62 1.37 9.97
C ILE A 388 1.45 1.41 8.68
N TRP A 389 1.67 2.58 8.09
CA TRP A 389 2.58 2.71 6.94
C TRP A 389 4.02 2.32 7.29
N ASP A 390 4.48 2.61 8.51
CA ASP A 390 5.81 2.17 8.97
C ASP A 390 5.87 0.65 9.19
N GLN A 391 4.74 0.03 9.59
CA GLN A 391 4.62 -1.42 9.74
C GLN A 391 4.61 -2.13 8.38
N PHE A 392 3.78 -1.67 7.45
CA PHE A 392 3.72 -2.19 6.09
C PHE A 392 5.08 -2.07 5.38
N GLY A 393 5.75 -0.93 5.46
CA GLY A 393 7.07 -0.74 4.88
C GLY A 393 8.13 -1.71 5.43
N ALA A 394 7.98 -2.19 6.67
CA ALA A 394 8.83 -3.23 7.24
C ALA A 394 8.50 -4.64 6.72
N ILE A 395 7.23 -4.93 6.38
CA ILE A 395 6.82 -6.18 5.72
C ILE A 395 7.41 -6.28 4.33
N ILE A 396 7.31 -5.21 3.52
CA ILE A 396 7.69 -5.28 2.10
C ILE A 396 9.18 -5.08 1.83
N GLN A 397 9.93 -4.37 2.70
CA GLN A 397 11.34 -4.05 2.48
C GLN A 397 12.23 -5.26 2.06
N PRO A 398 12.08 -6.49 2.59
CA PRO A 398 12.87 -7.64 2.15
C PRO A 398 12.74 -7.99 0.66
N VAL A 399 11.58 -7.70 0.04
CA VAL A 399 11.31 -7.91 -1.39
C VAL A 399 11.54 -6.61 -2.16
N ALA A 400 10.97 -5.51 -1.68
CA ALA A 400 10.94 -4.22 -2.37
C ALA A 400 12.32 -3.55 -2.48
N ALA A 401 13.30 -3.93 -1.64
CA ALA A 401 14.68 -3.47 -1.76
C ALA A 401 15.54 -4.27 -2.77
N GLU A 402 14.98 -5.31 -3.39
CA GLU A 402 15.64 -6.10 -4.44
C GLU A 402 14.85 -6.15 -5.77
N LEU A 403 13.52 -5.96 -5.72
CA LEU A 403 12.65 -5.77 -6.90
C LEU A 403 11.93 -4.41 -6.87
N PRO A 404 11.77 -3.74 -8.02
CA PRO A 404 10.88 -2.60 -8.17
C PRO A 404 9.46 -2.93 -7.69
N TYR A 405 8.92 -2.06 -6.84
CA TYR A 405 7.64 -2.23 -6.17
C TYR A 405 6.65 -1.18 -6.69
N MET A 406 5.92 -1.54 -7.73
CA MET A 406 4.97 -0.68 -8.42
C MET A 406 3.62 -0.74 -7.70
N VAL A 407 2.97 0.40 -7.46
CA VAL A 407 1.70 0.45 -6.69
C VAL A 407 0.58 1.11 -7.47
N GLY A 408 -0.64 0.60 -7.30
CA GLY A 408 -1.89 1.26 -7.68
C GLY A 408 -2.55 1.96 -6.49
N VAL A 409 -3.79 2.41 -6.69
CA VAL A 409 -4.60 3.13 -5.69
C VAL A 409 -5.88 2.36 -5.43
N GLY A 410 -6.18 2.04 -4.18
CA GLY A 410 -7.49 1.55 -3.75
C GLY A 410 -8.25 2.53 -2.84
N ASN A 411 -9.45 2.11 -2.39
CA ASN A 411 -10.32 2.90 -1.52
C ASN A 411 -9.75 3.19 -0.14
N HIS A 412 -8.84 2.36 0.36
CA HIS A 412 -8.11 2.59 1.60
C HIS A 412 -6.96 3.56 1.49
N ASP A 413 -6.43 3.76 0.28
CA ASP A 413 -5.38 4.75 0.06
C ASP A 413 -5.97 6.13 -0.23
N TYR A 414 -7.16 6.19 -0.86
CA TYR A 414 -7.67 7.42 -1.46
C TYR A 414 -9.08 7.84 -1.02
N CYS A 415 -10.13 7.11 -1.39
CA CYS A 415 -11.55 7.53 -1.28
C CYS A 415 -11.89 8.32 0.02
N TYR A 416 -12.38 9.56 -0.13
CA TYR A 416 -12.68 10.54 0.92
C TYR A 416 -13.91 11.39 0.53
N PHE A 417 -14.52 12.13 1.47
CA PHE A 417 -15.69 12.99 1.19
C PHE A 417 -15.44 14.49 1.34
N ASN A 418 -14.53 14.92 2.23
CA ASN A 418 -14.23 16.33 2.48
C ASN A 418 -12.74 16.63 2.26
N GLY A 419 -12.38 17.89 2.00
CA GLY A 419 -10.98 18.35 1.89
C GLY A 419 -10.35 18.22 0.49
N VAL A 420 -11.16 18.19 -0.58
CA VAL A 420 -10.71 18.09 -2.00
C VAL A 420 -9.67 19.14 -2.40
N GLU A 421 -9.62 20.29 -1.73
CA GLU A 421 -8.59 21.31 -1.97
C GLU A 421 -7.16 20.89 -1.57
N LYS A 422 -7.02 19.80 -0.81
CA LYS A 422 -5.74 19.21 -0.40
C LYS A 422 -5.35 17.95 -1.18
N ASP A 423 -6.26 17.43 -2.00
CA ASP A 423 -6.02 16.22 -2.76
C ASP A 423 -4.80 16.39 -3.70
N PRO A 424 -3.74 15.57 -3.53
CA PRO A 424 -2.55 15.60 -4.37
C PRO A 424 -2.79 15.18 -5.83
N SER A 425 -3.92 14.56 -6.18
CA SER A 425 -4.27 14.19 -7.56
C SER A 425 -4.73 15.40 -8.40
N GLY A 426 -5.36 16.38 -7.75
CA GLY A 426 -5.99 17.55 -8.33
C GLY A 426 -7.46 17.31 -8.77
N PRO A 427 -8.21 18.39 -9.07
CA PRO A 427 -9.64 18.31 -9.33
C PRO A 427 -10.00 17.38 -10.52
N PRO A 428 -11.16 16.68 -10.45
CA PRO A 428 -12.24 16.85 -9.47
C PRO A 428 -12.04 16.12 -8.13
N GLY A 429 -10.96 15.35 -7.95
CA GLY A 429 -10.71 14.54 -6.75
C GLY A 429 -11.42 13.18 -6.77
N ALA A 430 -11.78 12.69 -5.58
CA ALA A 430 -12.48 11.41 -5.40
C ALA A 430 -13.79 11.31 -6.20
N PHE A 431 -14.00 10.14 -6.83
CA PHE A 431 -15.14 9.90 -7.68
C PHE A 431 -16.20 9.03 -6.98
N HIS A 432 -17.41 9.57 -6.90
CA HIS A 432 -18.57 8.91 -6.33
C HIS A 432 -19.65 8.77 -7.42
N PRO A 433 -19.83 7.58 -8.03
CA PRO A 433 -20.86 7.38 -9.03
C PRO A 433 -22.27 7.62 -8.43
N PRO A 434 -23.15 8.40 -9.06
CA PRO A 434 -24.46 8.76 -8.47
C PRO A 434 -25.36 7.57 -8.12
N ASP A 435 -25.24 6.48 -8.88
CA ASP A 435 -26.10 5.28 -8.77
C ASP A 435 -25.36 4.05 -8.19
N ALA A 436 -24.12 4.20 -7.71
CA ALA A 436 -23.37 3.15 -7.02
C ALA A 436 -22.82 3.68 -5.68
N PRO A 437 -23.20 3.09 -4.53
CA PRO A 437 -22.67 3.53 -3.25
C PRO A 437 -21.16 3.33 -3.20
N THR A 438 -20.45 4.34 -2.71
CA THR A 438 -18.99 4.29 -2.53
C THR A 438 -18.65 4.05 -1.09
N ASP A 439 -17.93 2.95 -0.85
CA ASP A 439 -17.34 2.68 0.44
C ASP A 439 -15.98 3.39 0.55
N CYS A 440 -16.01 4.64 1.03
CA CYS A 440 -14.81 5.43 1.23
C CYS A 440 -14.18 5.17 2.60
N GLN A 441 -13.00 4.54 2.59
CA GLN A 441 -12.38 4.03 3.80
C GLN A 441 -10.89 4.44 3.95
N SER A 442 -10.47 5.57 3.36
CA SER A 442 -9.11 6.10 3.58
C SER A 442 -8.87 6.73 4.95
N GLY A 443 -9.94 6.93 5.74
CA GLY A 443 -9.86 7.65 7.01
C GLY A 443 -9.39 9.11 6.88
N GLY A 444 -9.56 9.70 5.70
CA GLY A 444 -9.16 11.06 5.38
C GLY A 444 -7.72 11.23 4.88
N GLU A 445 -7.00 10.14 4.61
CA GLU A 445 -5.64 10.17 4.05
C GLU A 445 -5.58 10.71 2.62
N CYS A 446 -6.65 10.57 1.83
CA CYS A 446 -6.81 11.13 0.47
C CYS A 446 -5.58 11.00 -0.45
N GLY A 447 -4.87 9.87 -0.40
CA GLY A 447 -3.68 9.62 -1.22
C GLY A 447 -2.43 10.41 -0.81
N VAL A 448 -2.45 11.21 0.25
CA VAL A 448 -1.27 11.97 0.71
C VAL A 448 -0.14 11.05 1.17
N PRO A 449 -0.34 10.05 2.06
CA PRO A 449 0.71 9.10 2.41
C PRO A 449 1.21 8.30 1.21
N LEU A 450 0.29 7.81 0.36
CA LEU A 450 0.62 7.03 -0.84
C LEU A 450 1.51 7.82 -1.81
N SER A 451 1.08 9.01 -2.23
CA SER A 451 1.79 9.85 -3.20
C SER A 451 3.11 10.43 -2.70
N ARG A 452 3.34 10.45 -1.38
CA ARG A 452 4.59 10.90 -0.77
C ARG A 452 5.55 9.76 -0.49
N ARG A 453 5.04 8.55 -0.19
CA ARG A 453 5.85 7.35 0.09
C ARG A 453 6.27 6.62 -1.17
N TYR A 454 5.45 6.64 -2.23
CA TYR A 454 5.71 5.95 -3.49
C TYR A 454 5.69 6.93 -4.67
N VAL A 455 6.78 6.96 -5.44
CA VAL A 455 6.90 7.78 -6.65
C VAL A 455 7.00 6.86 -7.87
N MET A 456 5.97 6.95 -8.72
CA MET A 456 5.79 6.14 -9.93
C MET A 456 6.23 6.92 -11.20
N PRO A 457 6.37 6.25 -12.36
CA PRO A 457 6.70 6.89 -13.64
C PRO A 457 5.83 8.11 -13.97
N ALA A 458 6.47 9.17 -14.46
CA ALA A 458 5.82 10.44 -14.78
C ALA A 458 5.12 10.42 -16.16
N THR A 459 4.42 9.32 -16.47
CA THR A 459 3.70 9.08 -17.74
C THR A 459 2.22 9.47 -17.67
N GLY A 460 1.66 9.56 -16.47
CA GLY A 460 0.28 10.02 -16.21
C GLY A 460 0.19 11.06 -15.08
N ASN A 461 -0.56 10.76 -14.03
CA ASN A 461 -0.75 11.62 -12.86
C ASN A 461 -0.07 11.02 -11.61
N GLY A 462 1.25 10.83 -11.68
CA GLY A 462 2.03 10.24 -10.58
C GLY A 462 1.52 8.84 -10.21
N VAL A 463 1.37 8.57 -8.91
CA VAL A 463 0.90 7.27 -8.40
C VAL A 463 -0.56 6.93 -8.78
N PHE A 464 -1.38 7.93 -9.14
CA PHE A 464 -2.82 7.75 -9.33
C PHE A 464 -3.19 7.02 -10.62
N TRP A 465 -2.46 7.31 -11.70
CA TRP A 465 -2.49 6.54 -12.93
C TRP A 465 -1.24 6.81 -13.75
N TYR A 466 -0.64 5.75 -14.29
CA TYR A 466 0.63 5.81 -15.01
C TYR A 466 0.82 4.52 -15.81
N SER A 467 1.74 4.57 -16.77
CA SER A 467 2.15 3.43 -17.58
C SER A 467 3.67 3.25 -17.58
N PHE A 468 4.13 2.03 -17.83
CA PHE A 468 5.55 1.70 -17.97
C PHE A 468 5.74 0.44 -18.82
N ASP A 469 6.87 0.35 -19.51
CA ASP A 469 7.22 -0.83 -20.28
C ASP A 469 8.31 -1.64 -19.55
N THR A 470 8.18 -2.97 -19.52
CA THR A 470 9.33 -3.86 -19.23
C THR A 470 9.33 -5.06 -20.16
N GLY A 471 10.48 -5.31 -20.81
CA GLY A 471 10.62 -6.42 -21.75
C GLY A 471 9.55 -6.43 -22.84
N LEU A 472 8.72 -7.47 -22.88
CA LEU A 472 7.63 -7.64 -23.85
C LEU A 472 6.26 -7.08 -23.40
N VAL A 473 6.19 -6.38 -22.26
CA VAL A 473 4.93 -5.94 -21.66
C VAL A 473 4.85 -4.42 -21.56
N HIS A 474 3.71 -3.87 -21.97
CA HIS A 474 3.24 -2.54 -21.61
C HIS A 474 2.27 -2.66 -20.42
N HIS A 475 2.62 -2.04 -19.30
CA HIS A 475 1.85 -2.05 -18.06
C HIS A 475 1.12 -0.72 -17.89
N VAL A 476 -0.17 -0.76 -17.57
CA VAL A 476 -1.00 0.44 -17.37
C VAL A 476 -1.72 0.33 -16.04
N VAL A 477 -1.47 1.25 -15.11
CA VAL A 477 -2.09 1.28 -13.79
C VAL A 477 -3.06 2.46 -13.74
N VAL A 478 -4.32 2.22 -13.35
CA VAL A 478 -5.35 3.26 -13.22
C VAL A 478 -6.13 3.14 -11.92
N SER A 479 -6.53 4.28 -11.35
CA SER A 479 -7.32 4.34 -10.12
C SER A 479 -8.81 4.18 -10.39
N THR A 480 -9.46 3.23 -9.72
CA THR A 480 -10.93 3.11 -9.70
C THR A 480 -11.61 4.12 -8.78
N GLU A 481 -10.84 4.89 -8.02
CA GLU A 481 -11.36 5.90 -7.08
C GLU A 481 -11.38 7.31 -7.69
N HIS A 482 -11.03 7.42 -8.97
CA HIS A 482 -11.11 8.62 -9.80
C HIS A 482 -12.12 8.43 -10.93
N ASP A 483 -12.57 9.53 -11.56
CA ASP A 483 -13.53 9.45 -12.65
C ASP A 483 -12.95 8.67 -13.83
N TYR A 484 -13.47 7.46 -14.05
CA TYR A 484 -13.12 6.55 -15.14
C TYR A 484 -14.16 6.57 -16.27
N THR A 485 -15.11 7.51 -16.26
CA THR A 485 -16.16 7.59 -17.29
C THR A 485 -15.62 8.20 -18.61
N PRO A 486 -16.21 7.86 -19.77
CA PRO A 486 -15.76 8.39 -21.05
C PRO A 486 -15.76 9.92 -21.12
N GLY A 487 -14.58 10.50 -21.38
CA GLY A 487 -14.37 11.95 -21.44
C GLY A 487 -13.69 12.54 -20.20
N SER A 488 -13.51 11.77 -19.13
CA SER A 488 -12.78 12.21 -17.93
C SER A 488 -11.28 12.43 -18.18
N ARG A 489 -10.59 13.09 -17.24
CA ARG A 489 -9.13 13.30 -17.30
C ARG A 489 -8.35 11.98 -17.40
N MET A 490 -8.71 11.00 -16.56
CA MET A 490 -8.03 9.70 -16.54
C MET A 490 -8.41 8.85 -17.77
N TYR A 491 -9.68 8.85 -18.17
CA TYR A 491 -10.13 8.10 -19.35
C TYR A 491 -9.45 8.59 -20.64
N ASN A 492 -9.39 9.92 -20.83
CA ASN A 492 -8.73 10.50 -22.01
C ASN A 492 -7.22 10.24 -22.01
N TRP A 493 -6.58 10.20 -20.84
CA TRP A 493 -5.19 9.77 -20.71
C TRP A 493 -5.04 8.29 -21.11
N LEU A 494 -5.88 7.39 -20.58
CA LEU A 494 -5.84 5.96 -20.85
C LEU A 494 -6.05 5.64 -22.34
N VAL A 495 -7.02 6.29 -22.99
CA VAL A 495 -7.22 6.25 -24.44
C VAL A 495 -5.94 6.65 -25.19
N SER A 496 -5.29 7.73 -24.73
CA SER A 496 -4.09 8.27 -25.37
C SER A 496 -2.83 7.44 -25.12
N ASP A 497 -2.77 6.71 -24.01
CA ASP A 497 -1.68 5.80 -23.63
C ASP A 497 -1.78 4.48 -24.42
N LEU A 498 -2.92 3.79 -24.32
CA LEU A 498 -3.21 2.57 -25.08
C LEU A 498 -3.09 2.77 -26.60
N GLY A 499 -3.50 3.94 -27.11
CA GLY A 499 -3.37 4.29 -28.53
C GLY A 499 -1.94 4.54 -29.03
N ARG A 500 -0.92 4.53 -28.15
CA ARG A 500 0.50 4.66 -28.52
C ARG A 500 1.27 3.34 -28.49
N VAL A 501 0.65 2.23 -28.04
CA VAL A 501 1.35 0.95 -27.87
C VAL A 501 1.75 0.36 -29.23
N ASP A 502 3.05 0.21 -29.45
CA ASP A 502 3.57 -0.58 -30.59
C ASP A 502 3.72 -2.04 -30.16
N ARG A 503 2.68 -2.85 -30.45
CA ARG A 503 2.65 -4.28 -30.13
C ARG A 503 3.75 -5.12 -30.80
N ARG A 504 4.51 -4.58 -31.74
CA ARG A 504 5.71 -5.25 -32.28
C ARG A 504 6.90 -5.16 -31.31
N ARG A 505 6.83 -4.26 -30.32
CA ARG A 505 7.79 -4.09 -29.22
C ARG A 505 7.22 -4.65 -27.92
N THR A 506 6.04 -4.20 -27.52
CA THR A 506 5.34 -4.64 -26.31
C THR A 506 4.04 -5.34 -26.71
N PRO A 507 4.12 -6.61 -27.18
CA PRO A 507 2.95 -7.36 -27.65
C PRO A 507 1.87 -7.49 -26.59
N TRP A 508 2.25 -7.66 -25.32
CA TRP A 508 1.34 -7.78 -24.20
C TRP A 508 0.96 -6.42 -23.62
N VAL A 509 -0.34 -6.21 -23.39
CA VAL A 509 -0.86 -5.07 -22.64
C VAL A 509 -1.57 -5.58 -21.39
N PHE A 510 -1.04 -5.20 -20.21
CA PHE A 510 -1.64 -5.51 -18.91
C PHE A 510 -2.22 -4.24 -18.28
N LEU A 511 -3.51 -4.28 -17.96
CA LEU A 511 -4.20 -3.22 -17.22
C LEU A 511 -4.35 -3.63 -15.76
N TYR A 512 -4.03 -2.72 -14.85
CA TYR A 512 -4.18 -2.88 -13.43
C TYR A 512 -5.21 -1.86 -12.93
N VAL A 513 -6.32 -2.36 -12.39
CA VAL A 513 -7.37 -1.61 -11.68
C VAL A 513 -7.39 -2.10 -10.24
N HIS A 514 -7.88 -1.31 -9.28
CA HIS A 514 -8.11 -1.86 -7.94
C HIS A 514 -9.44 -2.61 -7.91
N ARG A 515 -10.57 -1.90 -8.05
CA ARG A 515 -11.91 -2.52 -8.09
C ARG A 515 -12.16 -3.27 -9.42
N PRO A 516 -12.68 -4.51 -9.39
CA PRO A 516 -12.82 -5.34 -10.58
C PRO A 516 -13.91 -4.87 -11.56
N MET A 517 -13.75 -5.21 -12.84
CA MET A 517 -14.87 -5.22 -13.81
C MET A 517 -15.66 -6.53 -13.77
N TYR A 518 -15.01 -7.63 -13.42
CA TYR A 518 -15.54 -8.98 -13.34
C TYR A 518 -15.15 -9.58 -12.00
N CYS A 519 -16.14 -9.73 -11.13
CA CYS A 519 -16.10 -10.47 -9.87
C CYS A 519 -17.50 -11.07 -9.69
N SER A 520 -17.59 -12.31 -9.20
CA SER A 520 -18.86 -12.98 -8.97
C SER A 520 -19.28 -13.02 -7.49
N GLU A 521 -18.51 -12.45 -6.55
CA GLU A 521 -18.89 -12.45 -5.14
C GLU A 521 -20.13 -11.62 -4.83
N GLN A 522 -20.96 -12.14 -3.92
CA GLN A 522 -22.31 -11.65 -3.61
C GLN A 522 -22.35 -10.43 -2.68
N TYR A 523 -21.36 -9.53 -2.76
CA TYR A 523 -21.46 -8.19 -2.18
C TYR A 523 -22.22 -7.27 -3.16
N GLU A 524 -23.54 -7.11 -2.94
CA GLU A 524 -24.46 -6.43 -3.87
C GLU A 524 -24.02 -5.00 -4.25
N LEU A 525 -23.37 -4.29 -3.33
CA LEU A 525 -22.96 -2.89 -3.52
C LEU A 525 -21.75 -2.79 -4.46
N ASP A 526 -20.67 -3.52 -4.14
CA ASP A 526 -19.46 -3.58 -4.96
C ASP A 526 -19.71 -4.28 -6.31
N TYR A 527 -20.69 -5.19 -6.39
CA TYR A 527 -21.11 -5.78 -7.66
C TYR A 527 -21.75 -4.72 -8.59
N LYS A 528 -22.58 -3.82 -8.06
CA LYS A 528 -23.12 -2.68 -8.85
C LYS A 528 -22.02 -1.75 -9.32
N LEU A 529 -21.02 -1.49 -8.48
CA LEU A 529 -19.85 -0.68 -8.84
C LEU A 529 -19.02 -1.38 -9.93
N SER A 530 -18.80 -2.69 -9.82
CA SER A 530 -18.13 -3.52 -10.84
C SER A 530 -18.83 -3.46 -12.20
N LEU A 531 -20.17 -3.50 -12.22
CA LEU A 531 -20.97 -3.33 -13.45
C LEU A 531 -20.84 -1.91 -14.05
N PHE A 532 -20.70 -0.87 -13.22
CA PHE A 532 -20.52 0.51 -13.66
C PHE A 532 -19.10 0.77 -14.20
N ILE A 533 -18.06 0.20 -13.57
CA ILE A 533 -16.69 0.17 -14.10
C ILE A 533 -16.66 -0.59 -15.44
N ARG A 534 -17.28 -1.77 -15.53
CA ARG A 534 -17.40 -2.55 -16.78
C ARG A 534 -18.10 -1.75 -17.88
N GLN A 535 -19.21 -1.07 -17.56
CA GLN A 535 -19.90 -0.20 -18.53
C GLN A 535 -18.99 0.91 -19.09
N SER A 536 -18.01 1.38 -18.33
CA SER A 536 -17.11 2.47 -18.70
C SER A 536 -15.85 2.01 -19.43
N LEU A 537 -15.21 0.94 -18.96
CA LEU A 537 -13.86 0.54 -19.38
C LEU A 537 -13.79 -0.71 -20.28
N GLU A 538 -14.76 -1.63 -20.23
CA GLU A 538 -14.69 -2.91 -20.96
C GLU A 538 -14.55 -2.72 -22.48
N THR A 539 -15.36 -1.83 -23.05
CA THR A 539 -15.32 -1.52 -24.49
C THR A 539 -13.99 -0.88 -24.89
N LEU A 540 -13.37 -0.09 -24.00
CA LEU A 540 -12.05 0.48 -24.25
C LEU A 540 -10.97 -0.61 -24.26
N CYS A 541 -11.04 -1.56 -23.32
CA CYS A 541 -10.14 -2.70 -23.24
C CYS A 541 -10.21 -3.57 -24.51
N GLY A 542 -11.42 -3.85 -25.01
CA GLY A 542 -11.61 -4.59 -26.27
C GLY A 542 -11.04 -3.85 -27.49
N ILE A 543 -11.35 -2.54 -27.64
CA ILE A 543 -10.88 -1.75 -28.80
C ILE A 543 -9.35 -1.69 -28.88
N TYR A 544 -8.65 -1.52 -27.76
CA TYR A 544 -7.17 -1.46 -27.72
C TYR A 544 -6.49 -2.81 -27.45
N GLY A 545 -7.25 -3.89 -27.34
CA GLY A 545 -6.75 -5.28 -27.24
C GLY A 545 -6.15 -5.68 -25.89
N VAL A 546 -6.51 -5.04 -24.78
CA VAL A 546 -5.90 -5.26 -23.44
C VAL A 546 -5.97 -6.74 -23.05
N ASP A 547 -4.83 -7.45 -23.08
CA ASP A 547 -4.82 -8.91 -23.01
C ASP A 547 -5.22 -9.46 -21.63
N VAL A 548 -4.77 -8.79 -20.57
CA VAL A 548 -5.07 -9.19 -19.18
C VAL A 548 -5.42 -7.96 -18.34
N VAL A 549 -6.48 -8.08 -17.55
CA VAL A 549 -6.86 -7.10 -16.52
C VAL A 549 -6.66 -7.73 -15.15
N PHE A 550 -5.82 -7.12 -14.32
CA PHE A 550 -5.61 -7.50 -12.93
C PHE A 550 -6.41 -6.59 -11.99
N SER A 551 -7.00 -7.17 -10.95
CA SER A 551 -7.78 -6.46 -9.93
C SER A 551 -7.61 -7.03 -8.52
N GLY A 552 -7.96 -6.24 -7.51
CA GLY A 552 -8.03 -6.62 -6.09
C GLY A 552 -9.43 -6.33 -5.52
N HIS A 553 -9.47 -5.58 -4.42
CA HIS A 553 -10.64 -5.07 -3.70
C HIS A 553 -11.46 -6.12 -2.95
N TYR A 554 -11.87 -7.18 -3.64
CA TYR A 554 -12.49 -8.35 -3.01
C TYR A 554 -11.38 -9.27 -2.49
N HIS A 555 -11.51 -9.77 -1.26
CA HIS A 555 -10.46 -10.50 -0.55
C HIS A 555 -10.42 -11.98 -0.92
N ALA A 556 -10.39 -12.26 -2.22
CA ALA A 556 -10.26 -13.59 -2.79
C ALA A 556 -9.48 -13.61 -4.10
N TYR A 557 -9.35 -14.80 -4.67
CA TYR A 557 -8.86 -15.03 -6.03
C TYR A 557 -10.00 -15.44 -6.96
N GLU A 558 -10.11 -14.79 -8.12
CA GLU A 558 -11.00 -15.22 -9.22
C GLU A 558 -10.35 -15.00 -10.59
N ARG A 559 -10.48 -15.97 -11.50
CA ARG A 559 -9.99 -15.89 -12.89
C ARG A 559 -11.10 -16.25 -13.87
N THR A 560 -11.24 -15.43 -14.89
CA THR A 560 -12.25 -15.59 -15.94
C THR A 560 -11.74 -16.40 -17.13
N CYS A 561 -12.65 -16.75 -18.04
CA CYS A 561 -12.30 -17.00 -19.45
C CYS A 561 -11.90 -15.66 -20.11
N PRO A 562 -11.30 -15.67 -21.32
CA PRO A 562 -11.28 -14.49 -22.18
C PRO A 562 -12.72 -13.99 -22.37
N VAL A 563 -13.08 -12.82 -21.84
CA VAL A 563 -14.49 -12.42 -21.66
C VAL A 563 -14.77 -11.02 -22.20
N PHE A 564 -15.90 -10.88 -22.88
CA PHE A 564 -16.45 -9.59 -23.29
C PHE A 564 -17.98 -9.66 -23.25
N GLN A 565 -18.61 -8.70 -22.57
CA GLN A 565 -20.07 -8.68 -22.35
C GLN A 565 -20.62 -9.99 -21.79
N GLU A 566 -19.96 -10.53 -20.77
CA GLU A 566 -20.30 -11.78 -20.08
C GLU A 566 -20.23 -13.05 -20.95
N MET A 567 -19.79 -12.93 -22.21
CA MET A 567 -19.56 -14.06 -23.12
C MET A 567 -18.07 -14.43 -23.15
N CYS A 568 -17.77 -15.72 -23.04
CA CYS A 568 -16.43 -16.23 -23.30
C CYS A 568 -16.13 -16.19 -24.80
N LEU A 569 -15.05 -15.51 -25.20
CA LEU A 569 -14.61 -15.36 -26.59
C LEU A 569 -13.21 -15.94 -26.77
N SER A 570 -13.16 -17.19 -27.22
CA SER A 570 -11.92 -17.93 -27.44
C SER A 570 -12.01 -18.88 -28.65
N GLU A 571 -10.86 -19.20 -29.23
CA GLU A 571 -10.73 -20.12 -30.37
C GLU A 571 -9.95 -21.38 -29.95
N PRO A 572 -10.45 -22.61 -30.19
CA PRO A 572 -9.68 -23.82 -29.91
C PRO A 572 -8.37 -23.87 -30.71
N LEU A 573 -7.26 -24.11 -30.02
CA LEU A 573 -5.96 -24.37 -30.64
C LEU A 573 -5.83 -25.88 -30.96
N PRO A 574 -5.07 -26.25 -32.00
CA PRO A 574 -4.78 -27.66 -32.29
C PRO A 574 -4.13 -28.37 -31.09
N GLU A 575 -4.45 -29.66 -30.88
CA GLU A 575 -4.10 -30.50 -29.71
C GLU A 575 -2.59 -30.61 -29.35
N THR A 576 -1.71 -29.98 -30.12
CA THR A 576 -0.25 -30.11 -30.05
C THR A 576 0.41 -29.35 -28.90
N TRP A 577 -0.34 -28.58 -28.11
CA TRP A 577 0.19 -27.69 -27.07
C TRP A 577 -0.27 -28.12 -25.67
N GLY A 578 0.67 -28.58 -24.84
CA GLY A 578 0.48 -28.77 -23.40
C GLY A 578 0.60 -30.22 -22.90
N PRO A 579 1.36 -30.47 -21.80
CA PRO A 579 1.33 -31.76 -21.11
C PRO A 579 0.04 -31.87 -20.28
N GLY A 580 -1.00 -32.53 -20.80
CA GLY A 580 -2.23 -32.77 -20.03
C GLY A 580 -3.47 -33.20 -20.82
N ARG A 581 -3.52 -32.98 -22.14
CA ARG A 581 -4.72 -33.18 -23.01
C ARG A 581 -5.91 -32.26 -22.70
N GLU A 582 -5.70 -31.13 -22.02
CA GLU A 582 -6.67 -30.04 -22.06
C GLU A 582 -6.54 -29.31 -23.40
N ALA A 583 -7.68 -29.01 -24.03
CA ALA A 583 -7.69 -28.20 -25.25
C ALA A 583 -7.32 -26.76 -24.87
N LEU A 584 -6.14 -26.30 -25.30
CA LEU A 584 -5.78 -24.89 -25.13
C LEU A 584 -6.63 -24.02 -26.07
N GLU A 585 -6.95 -22.82 -25.62
CA GLU A 585 -7.75 -21.86 -26.37
C GLU A 585 -6.94 -20.56 -26.56
N LYS A 586 -7.03 -19.97 -27.76
CA LYS A 586 -6.54 -18.62 -28.04
C LYS A 586 -7.57 -17.61 -27.53
N ALA A 587 -7.12 -16.63 -26.75
CA ALA A 587 -7.95 -15.54 -26.25
C ALA A 587 -8.28 -14.53 -27.38
N LEU A 588 -9.57 -14.21 -27.54
CA LEU A 588 -10.05 -13.15 -28.43
C LEU A 588 -10.61 -11.93 -27.66
N ALA A 589 -10.44 -11.92 -26.34
CA ALA A 589 -10.94 -10.89 -25.43
C ALA A 589 -10.05 -10.86 -24.16
N PRO A 590 -10.15 -9.81 -23.32
CA PRO A 590 -9.36 -9.71 -22.09
C PRO A 590 -9.63 -10.89 -21.14
N VAL A 591 -8.58 -11.41 -20.51
CA VAL A 591 -8.70 -12.29 -19.33
C VAL A 591 -8.70 -11.41 -18.09
N HIS A 592 -9.70 -11.54 -17.22
CA HIS A 592 -9.75 -10.84 -15.94
C HIS A 592 -9.25 -11.75 -14.82
N ILE A 593 -8.39 -11.21 -13.96
CA ILE A 593 -7.74 -11.92 -12.85
C ILE A 593 -7.81 -11.05 -11.60
N MET A 594 -8.69 -11.41 -10.68
CA MET A 594 -8.79 -10.86 -9.35
C MET A 594 -7.86 -11.61 -8.41
N ALA A 595 -6.98 -10.90 -7.71
CA ALA A 595 -6.00 -11.45 -6.77
C ALA A 595 -5.87 -10.52 -5.54
N GLY A 596 -7.00 -10.24 -4.91
CA GLY A 596 -7.13 -9.30 -3.78
C GLY A 596 -6.97 -9.96 -2.40
N SER A 597 -6.31 -11.12 -2.29
CA SER A 597 -6.19 -11.85 -1.02
C SER A 597 -4.76 -11.91 -0.46
N ALA A 598 -3.92 -10.89 -0.72
CA ALA A 598 -2.53 -10.92 -0.24
C ALA A 598 -2.36 -10.79 1.27
N GLY A 599 -3.38 -10.34 2.01
CA GLY A 599 -3.33 -10.31 3.48
C GLY A 599 -4.50 -9.64 4.19
N ALA A 600 -5.30 -8.80 3.53
CA ALA A 600 -6.60 -8.37 4.05
C ALA A 600 -7.52 -9.60 4.24
N TYR A 601 -8.39 -9.54 5.26
CA TYR A 601 -9.12 -10.74 5.72
C TYR A 601 -9.96 -11.34 4.60
N VAL A 602 -9.67 -12.59 4.23
CA VAL A 602 -10.35 -13.29 3.13
C VAL A 602 -11.87 -13.30 3.31
N ASP A 603 -12.57 -12.96 2.24
CA ASP A 603 -14.02 -12.81 2.21
C ASP A 603 -14.77 -14.14 2.35
N ASP A 604 -15.97 -14.08 2.92
CA ASP A 604 -16.81 -15.24 3.20
C ASP A 604 -18.10 -15.32 2.37
N ALA A 605 -18.43 -14.31 1.56
CA ALA A 605 -19.64 -14.24 0.72
C ALA A 605 -19.68 -15.30 -0.41
N ASP A 606 -20.86 -15.85 -0.71
CA ASP A 606 -21.03 -16.78 -1.82
C ASP A 606 -20.77 -16.13 -3.20
N TYR A 607 -20.70 -16.93 -4.26
CA TYR A 607 -20.52 -16.47 -5.65
C TYR A 607 -21.84 -16.54 -6.43
N TYR A 608 -22.12 -15.55 -7.28
CA TYR A 608 -23.22 -15.56 -8.26
C TYR A 608 -22.96 -16.62 -9.34
N PRO A 609 -23.99 -17.33 -9.84
CA PRO A 609 -23.82 -18.31 -10.89
C PRO A 609 -23.55 -17.63 -12.23
N VAL A 610 -22.28 -17.64 -12.66
CA VAL A 610 -21.81 -17.03 -13.92
C VAL A 610 -21.08 -18.04 -14.81
N THR A 611 -21.17 -17.87 -16.12
CA THR A 611 -20.55 -18.77 -17.12
C THR A 611 -19.08 -18.43 -17.40
N TRP A 612 -18.67 -17.20 -17.12
CA TRP A 612 -17.34 -16.68 -17.44
C TRP A 612 -16.28 -16.94 -16.37
N SER A 613 -16.67 -17.29 -15.15
CA SER A 613 -15.72 -17.67 -14.09
C SER A 613 -15.15 -19.06 -14.36
N ARG A 614 -13.81 -19.20 -14.33
CA ARG A 614 -13.11 -20.48 -14.55
C ARG A 614 -12.56 -21.06 -13.25
N ARG A 615 -12.18 -20.20 -12.30
CA ARG A 615 -11.66 -20.57 -10.99
C ARG A 615 -11.92 -19.42 -10.01
N ALA A 616 -12.48 -19.74 -8.86
CA ALA A 616 -12.58 -18.82 -7.71
C ALA A 616 -12.12 -19.56 -6.44
N LEU A 617 -11.39 -18.87 -5.56
CA LEU A 617 -10.82 -19.42 -4.32
C LEU A 617 -10.81 -18.36 -3.20
N LYS A 618 -11.40 -18.71 -2.06
CA LYS A 618 -11.26 -17.99 -0.78
C LYS A 618 -10.01 -18.46 -0.04
N GLU A 619 -8.84 -18.07 -0.55
CA GLU A 619 -7.56 -18.36 0.09
C GLU A 619 -6.65 -17.13 -0.01
N TYR A 620 -5.87 -16.88 1.05
CA TYR A 620 -4.79 -15.89 0.99
C TYR A 620 -3.74 -16.31 -0.04
N GLY A 621 -3.21 -15.37 -0.81
CA GLY A 621 -2.17 -15.70 -1.79
C GLY A 621 -1.80 -14.54 -2.71
N TYR A 622 -1.02 -14.84 -3.74
CA TYR A 622 -0.55 -13.86 -4.71
C TYR A 622 -0.38 -14.48 -6.11
N GLY A 623 -0.52 -13.64 -7.13
CA GLY A 623 -0.33 -14.01 -8.53
C GLY A 623 1.15 -13.99 -8.94
N ARG A 624 1.52 -14.93 -9.80
CA ARG A 624 2.82 -15.03 -10.48
C ARG A 624 2.57 -15.04 -11.98
N VAL A 625 3.05 -14.04 -12.69
CA VAL A 625 2.90 -13.89 -14.15
C VAL A 625 4.22 -14.24 -14.81
N HIS A 626 4.21 -15.10 -15.83
CA HIS A 626 5.39 -15.53 -16.56
C HIS A 626 5.21 -15.31 -18.07
N VAL A 627 5.88 -14.29 -18.61
CA VAL A 627 5.85 -13.94 -20.04
C VAL A 627 6.96 -14.70 -20.76
N HIS A 628 6.58 -15.72 -21.53
CA HIS A 628 7.54 -16.60 -22.22
C HIS A 628 7.97 -16.04 -23.58
N ASN A 629 7.05 -15.42 -24.31
CA ASN A 629 7.29 -14.84 -25.62
C ASN A 629 6.15 -13.89 -25.99
N ALA A 630 6.11 -13.44 -27.25
CA ALA A 630 5.10 -12.51 -27.77
C ALA A 630 3.67 -13.08 -27.92
N THR A 631 3.40 -14.32 -27.53
CA THR A 631 2.07 -14.96 -27.66
C THR A 631 1.67 -15.87 -26.51
N HIS A 632 2.62 -16.30 -25.67
CA HIS A 632 2.36 -17.18 -24.52
C HIS A 632 2.74 -16.52 -23.18
N VAL A 633 1.76 -16.37 -22.30
CA VAL A 633 1.89 -16.05 -20.88
C VAL A 633 1.37 -17.23 -20.07
N ARG A 634 2.04 -17.55 -18.96
CA ARG A 634 1.49 -18.44 -17.93
C ARG A 634 1.22 -17.63 -16.67
N TYR A 635 0.00 -17.73 -16.15
CA TYR A 635 -0.38 -17.19 -14.85
C TYR A 635 -0.48 -18.33 -13.83
N GLU A 636 -0.01 -18.10 -12.62
CA GLU A 636 -0.15 -19.01 -11.48
C GLU A 636 -0.64 -18.23 -10.26
N PHE A 637 -1.58 -18.77 -9.49
CA PHE A 637 -1.93 -18.26 -8.17
C PHE A 637 -1.33 -19.16 -7.09
N LYS A 638 -0.55 -18.56 -6.19
CA LYS A 638 0.15 -19.27 -5.10
C LYS A 638 -0.56 -19.00 -3.78
N GLY A 639 -1.14 -20.05 -3.22
CA GLY A 639 -1.85 -20.01 -1.94
C GLY A 639 -0.88 -20.01 -0.75
N ASN A 640 -1.17 -19.19 0.26
CA ASN A 640 -0.35 -19.05 1.46
C ASN A 640 -0.48 -20.24 2.41
N HIS A 641 -1.62 -20.95 2.39
CA HIS A 641 -1.88 -22.05 3.32
C HIS A 641 -1.10 -23.30 2.92
N GLU A 642 -1.30 -23.78 1.68
CA GLU A 642 -0.54 -24.91 1.13
C GLU A 642 0.88 -24.52 0.70
N ARG A 643 1.16 -23.22 0.57
CA ARG A 643 2.45 -22.65 0.09
C ARG A 643 2.83 -23.11 -1.31
N ALA A 644 1.82 -23.45 -2.10
CA ALA A 644 1.90 -24.09 -3.40
C ALA A 644 1.05 -23.35 -4.45
N VAL A 645 1.25 -23.68 -5.72
CA VAL A 645 0.40 -23.19 -6.81
C VAL A 645 -0.93 -23.94 -6.76
N VAL A 646 -2.02 -23.21 -6.52
CA VAL A 646 -3.40 -23.76 -6.36
C VAL A 646 -4.30 -23.47 -7.57
N ASP A 647 -3.82 -22.64 -8.51
CA ASP A 647 -4.35 -22.50 -9.87
C ASP A 647 -3.23 -22.11 -10.84
N SER A 648 -3.29 -22.59 -12.07
CA SER A 648 -2.32 -22.31 -13.14
C SER A 648 -3.02 -22.32 -14.49
N ALA A 649 -2.77 -21.33 -15.34
CA ALA A 649 -3.34 -21.23 -16.67
C ALA A 649 -2.36 -20.67 -17.70
N TRP A 650 -2.41 -21.20 -18.92
CA TRP A 650 -1.85 -20.55 -20.09
C TRP A 650 -2.84 -19.53 -20.63
N ILE A 651 -2.34 -18.32 -20.88
CA ILE A 651 -3.02 -17.26 -21.62
C ILE A 651 -2.28 -17.15 -22.95
N ILE A 652 -2.96 -17.53 -24.04
CA ILE A 652 -2.40 -17.52 -25.39
C ILE A 652 -3.15 -16.46 -26.20
N SER A 653 -2.42 -15.47 -26.70
CA SER A 653 -2.96 -14.38 -27.52
C SER A 653 -2.08 -14.24 -28.76
N HIS A 654 -2.68 -14.05 -29.93
CA HIS A 654 -1.95 -13.58 -31.11
C HIS A 654 -2.18 -12.07 -31.35
N HIS A 655 -2.92 -11.40 -30.45
CA HIS A 655 -3.34 -10.01 -30.55
C HIS A 655 -4.10 -9.69 -31.87
N ASP A 656 -4.71 -10.71 -32.47
CA ASP A 656 -5.39 -10.70 -33.78
C ASP A 656 -6.92 -10.53 -33.65
N TRP A 657 -7.35 -9.78 -32.65
CA TRP A 657 -8.77 -9.68 -32.28
C TRP A 657 -9.57 -8.94 -33.36
N HIS A 658 -10.78 -9.41 -33.63
CA HIS A 658 -11.68 -8.76 -34.59
C HIS A 658 -12.24 -7.45 -34.00
N HIS A 659 -11.51 -6.34 -34.15
CA HIS A 659 -11.89 -5.00 -33.66
C HIS A 659 -13.34 -4.61 -34.01
N ASP A 660 -13.78 -4.95 -35.22
CA ASP A 660 -15.16 -4.88 -35.70
C ASP A 660 -16.23 -5.38 -34.71
N ILE A 661 -15.96 -6.46 -33.97
CA ILE A 661 -16.90 -7.03 -32.99
C ILE A 661 -17.13 -6.04 -31.85
N PHE A 662 -16.06 -5.42 -31.35
CA PHE A 662 -16.14 -4.44 -30.27
C PHE A 662 -16.75 -3.13 -30.75
N GLU A 663 -16.40 -2.66 -31.95
CA GLU A 663 -16.94 -1.42 -32.54
C GLU A 663 -18.43 -1.52 -32.87
N ARG A 664 -18.87 -2.57 -33.59
CA ARG A 664 -20.29 -2.77 -33.94
C ARG A 664 -21.16 -2.85 -32.67
N THR A 665 -20.64 -3.48 -31.63
CA THR A 665 -21.32 -3.62 -30.34
C THR A 665 -21.37 -2.30 -29.56
N ALA A 666 -20.29 -1.50 -29.59
CA ALA A 666 -20.27 -0.15 -29.03
C ALA A 666 -21.30 0.76 -29.73
N GLU A 667 -21.43 0.64 -31.05
CA GLU A 667 -22.41 1.41 -31.82
C GLU A 667 -23.85 0.98 -31.51
N ALA A 668 -24.13 -0.32 -31.41
CA ALA A 668 -25.43 -0.85 -31.01
C ALA A 668 -25.87 -0.31 -29.62
N LYS A 669 -24.95 -0.25 -28.66
CA LYS A 669 -25.18 0.30 -27.30
C LYS A 669 -25.40 1.82 -27.29
N ARG A 670 -24.85 2.56 -28.27
CA ARG A 670 -25.18 3.99 -28.49
C ARG A 670 -26.57 4.16 -29.10
N ARG A 671 -26.95 3.31 -30.06
CA ARG A 671 -28.28 3.36 -30.70
C ARG A 671 -29.41 3.04 -29.72
N THR A 672 -29.21 2.16 -28.74
CA THR A 672 -30.22 1.85 -27.70
C THR A 672 -30.28 2.86 -26.55
N LYS A 673 -29.28 3.74 -26.38
CA LYS A 673 -29.31 4.88 -25.44
C LYS A 673 -29.80 6.19 -26.08
N ALA A 674 -30.07 6.24 -27.38
CA ALA A 674 -30.66 7.42 -28.02
C ALA A 674 -32.10 7.64 -27.50
N PRO A 675 -32.49 8.85 -27.08
CA PRO A 675 -33.83 9.10 -26.58
C PRO A 675 -34.85 8.91 -27.71
N THR A 676 -35.85 8.06 -27.47
CA THR A 676 -36.98 7.86 -28.38
C THR A 676 -37.64 9.23 -28.65
N PRO A 677 -37.82 9.66 -29.91
CA PRO A 677 -38.50 10.91 -30.20
C PRO A 677 -39.93 10.85 -29.66
N ALA A 678 -40.38 11.92 -29.00
CA ALA A 678 -41.69 11.97 -28.39
C ALA A 678 -42.81 11.73 -29.43
N PRO A 679 -43.87 10.98 -29.09
CA PRO A 679 -44.95 10.68 -30.02
C PRO A 679 -45.76 11.95 -30.32
N GLY A 680 -45.45 12.62 -31.44
CA GLY A 680 -46.11 13.88 -31.81
C GLY A 680 -45.63 14.58 -33.09
N ALA A 681 -44.63 14.06 -33.80
CA ALA A 681 -44.18 14.62 -35.08
C ALA A 681 -44.89 13.92 -36.26
N ALA A 682 -45.58 14.68 -37.10
CA ALA A 682 -46.21 14.17 -38.32
C ALA A 682 -45.15 13.72 -39.35
N PRO A 683 -45.39 12.66 -40.14
CA PRO A 683 -44.42 12.18 -41.12
C PRO A 683 -44.30 13.15 -42.31
N PRO A 684 -43.10 13.36 -42.87
CA PRO A 684 -42.94 14.05 -44.15
C PRO A 684 -43.50 13.19 -45.30
N PRO A 685 -43.92 13.81 -46.42
CA PRO A 685 -44.55 13.10 -47.53
C PRO A 685 -43.58 12.13 -48.23
N SER A 686 -44.12 10.97 -48.63
CA SER A 686 -43.38 9.90 -49.29
C SER A 686 -42.94 10.28 -50.71
N THR A 687 -41.73 9.85 -51.08
CA THR A 687 -41.29 9.70 -52.48
C THR A 687 -41.09 8.21 -52.76
N PRO A 688 -41.42 7.72 -53.97
CA PRO A 688 -41.40 6.28 -54.27
C PRO A 688 -39.98 5.78 -54.51
N ALA A 689 -39.65 4.63 -53.91
CA ALA A 689 -38.39 3.93 -54.15
C ALA A 689 -38.41 3.11 -55.46
N PRO A 690 -37.27 2.95 -56.15
CA PRO A 690 -37.13 2.00 -57.25
C PRO A 690 -37.00 0.56 -56.75
N THR A 691 -37.39 -0.40 -57.60
CA THR A 691 -37.40 -1.84 -57.33
C THR A 691 -35.99 -2.48 -57.26
N PRO A 692 -35.78 -3.51 -56.42
CA PRO A 692 -34.51 -4.24 -56.35
C PRO A 692 -34.39 -5.38 -57.39
N PRO A 693 -33.16 -5.80 -57.75
CA PRO A 693 -32.90 -7.04 -58.49
C PRO A 693 -32.97 -8.28 -57.57
N PRO A 694 -33.04 -9.52 -58.13
CA PRO A 694 -33.15 -10.76 -57.36
C PRO A 694 -31.83 -11.18 -56.68
N PRO A 695 -31.87 -12.11 -55.70
CA PRO A 695 -30.70 -12.47 -54.88
C PRO A 695 -29.83 -13.56 -55.52
N GLU A 696 -28.51 -13.49 -55.28
CA GLU A 696 -27.57 -14.59 -55.44
C GLU A 696 -26.86 -14.88 -54.11
N GLU A 697 -26.87 -16.17 -53.78
CA GLU A 697 -25.95 -16.98 -52.97
C GLU A 697 -25.56 -16.66 -51.50
N ASP A 698 -25.20 -17.80 -50.91
CA ASP A 698 -24.35 -18.11 -49.76
C ASP A 698 -24.87 -18.18 -48.32
N THR A 699 -24.61 -19.38 -47.79
CA THR A 699 -24.90 -19.86 -46.45
C THR A 699 -23.74 -19.58 -45.51
N LEU A 700 -24.02 -18.96 -44.36
CA LEU A 700 -23.65 -19.55 -43.07
C LEU A 700 -24.52 -18.96 -41.96
N GLY A 701 -25.18 -19.82 -41.19
CA GLY A 701 -26.08 -19.39 -40.12
C GLY A 701 -25.45 -19.54 -38.74
N LEU A 702 -25.67 -18.55 -37.88
CA LEU A 702 -25.71 -18.70 -36.42
C LEU A 702 -26.52 -17.52 -35.85
N TYR A 703 -27.77 -17.78 -35.51
CA TYR A 703 -28.65 -16.80 -34.86
C TYR A 703 -28.27 -16.66 -33.38
N ILE A 704 -28.08 -15.43 -32.93
CA ILE A 704 -28.08 -15.08 -31.49
C ILE A 704 -29.45 -14.44 -31.21
N GLU A 705 -30.30 -15.14 -30.47
CA GLU A 705 -31.55 -14.57 -29.94
C GLU A 705 -31.27 -13.77 -28.66
N THR A 706 -31.99 -12.67 -28.48
CA THR A 706 -31.54 -11.51 -27.70
C THR A 706 -32.17 -11.40 -26.31
N ALA A 707 -31.32 -11.31 -25.28
CA ALA A 707 -31.31 -10.35 -24.15
C ALA A 707 -32.60 -9.82 -23.44
N ASP A 708 -33.83 -10.25 -23.75
CA ASP A 708 -35.06 -9.65 -23.18
C ASP A 708 -35.66 -10.41 -21.97
N ASP A 709 -35.32 -11.68 -21.73
CA ASP A 709 -35.94 -12.48 -20.64
C ASP A 709 -35.32 -12.28 -19.24
N LEU A 710 -34.12 -11.71 -19.12
CA LEU A 710 -33.46 -11.53 -17.82
C LEU A 710 -34.01 -10.36 -16.97
N ARG A 711 -34.95 -9.56 -17.50
CA ARG A 711 -35.61 -8.49 -16.74
C ARG A 711 -36.74 -8.97 -15.82
N HIS A 712 -37.08 -10.25 -15.83
CA HIS A 712 -38.23 -10.78 -15.08
C HIS A 712 -37.91 -11.26 -13.64
N VAL A 713 -36.63 -11.33 -13.25
CA VAL A 713 -36.22 -11.94 -11.96
C VAL A 713 -36.05 -10.93 -10.80
N MET A 714 -35.91 -9.63 -11.09
CA MET A 714 -35.67 -8.59 -10.04
C MET A 714 -36.83 -7.59 -9.87
N ARG A 715 -38.06 -8.09 -9.72
CA ARG A 715 -39.21 -7.27 -9.29
C ARG A 715 -40.15 -8.00 -8.34
N GLU A 716 -39.77 -8.11 -7.06
CA GLU A 716 -40.74 -8.08 -5.96
C GLU A 716 -40.23 -7.28 -4.74
N LYS A 717 -41.04 -6.29 -4.34
CA LYS A 717 -41.25 -5.80 -2.97
C LYS A 717 -40.09 -5.13 -2.21
N VAL A 718 -39.97 -3.80 -2.39
CA VAL A 718 -40.07 -2.85 -1.26
C VAL A 718 -40.88 -1.62 -1.74
N GLU A 719 -42.02 -1.33 -1.09
CA GLU A 719 -42.71 -0.04 -1.20
C GLU A 719 -42.49 0.78 0.08
N VAL A 720 -41.88 1.96 -0.04
CA VAL A 720 -41.87 3.03 0.99
C VAL A 720 -41.94 4.38 0.24
N PRO A 721 -42.75 5.36 0.67
CA PRO A 721 -43.32 6.35 -0.26
C PRO A 721 -42.45 7.58 -0.57
N LEU A 722 -42.73 8.16 -1.73
CA LEU A 722 -42.23 9.46 -2.20
C LEU A 722 -42.55 10.60 -1.21
N TYR A 723 -41.55 11.42 -0.89
CA TYR A 723 -41.72 12.73 -0.30
C TYR A 723 -41.39 13.80 -1.34
N GLU A 724 -42.40 14.51 -1.83
CA GLU A 724 -42.15 15.69 -2.67
C GLU A 724 -41.52 16.81 -1.82
N ARG A 725 -40.40 17.37 -2.31
CA ARG A 725 -39.98 18.72 -1.90
C ARG A 725 -39.65 19.57 -3.11
N THR A 726 -40.47 20.61 -3.28
CA THR A 726 -40.37 21.65 -4.27
C THR A 726 -39.35 22.72 -3.84
N THR A 727 -38.23 22.83 -4.56
CA THR A 727 -37.47 24.09 -4.67
C THR A 727 -36.85 24.17 -6.07
N ALA A 728 -37.23 25.20 -6.84
CA ALA A 728 -36.63 25.47 -8.15
C ALA A 728 -35.21 26.06 -7.99
N PRO A 729 -34.25 25.75 -8.89
CA PRO A 729 -32.93 26.34 -8.87
C PRO A 729 -32.95 27.80 -9.40
N PRO A 730 -32.06 28.68 -8.91
CA PRO A 730 -31.91 30.04 -9.45
C PRO A 730 -31.20 30.01 -10.83
N PRO A 731 -31.39 31.06 -11.67
CA PRO A 731 -30.81 31.11 -13.01
C PRO A 731 -29.28 31.35 -12.99
N PRO A 732 -28.56 30.92 -14.05
CA PRO A 732 -27.10 31.03 -14.12
C PRO A 732 -26.62 32.48 -14.31
N PRO A 733 -25.44 32.84 -13.77
CA PRO A 733 -24.84 34.17 -13.97
C PRO A 733 -24.32 34.38 -15.40
N THR A 734 -24.40 35.62 -15.86
CA THR A 734 -23.97 36.06 -17.20
C THR A 734 -22.44 36.17 -17.29
N PRO A 735 -21.78 35.76 -18.40
CA PRO A 735 -20.33 35.85 -18.52
C PRO A 735 -19.85 37.30 -18.71
N LEU A 736 -18.75 37.65 -18.04
CA LEU A 736 -17.97 38.87 -18.26
C LEU A 736 -16.74 38.58 -19.14
N PRO A 737 -16.19 39.60 -19.84
CA PRO A 737 -15.44 39.36 -21.07
C PRO A 737 -13.97 38.94 -20.88
N VAL A 738 -13.48 38.23 -21.90
CA VAL A 738 -12.07 37.85 -22.07
C VAL A 738 -11.18 39.09 -22.23
N SER A 739 -10.04 39.10 -21.56
CA SER A 739 -8.94 40.04 -21.81
C SER A 739 -7.74 39.31 -22.41
N ASP A 740 -7.27 39.79 -23.57
CA ASP A 740 -6.13 39.20 -24.29
C ASP A 740 -4.80 39.34 -23.52
N PRO A 741 -3.85 38.39 -23.69
CA PRO A 741 -2.56 38.43 -23.01
C PRO A 741 -1.59 39.45 -23.64
N VAL A 742 -0.95 40.25 -22.78
CA VAL A 742 0.15 41.16 -23.14
C VAL A 742 1.47 40.37 -23.21
N PRO A 743 2.30 40.53 -24.27
CA PRO A 743 3.57 39.81 -24.39
C PRO A 743 4.70 40.48 -23.58
N VAL A 744 5.51 39.68 -22.90
CA VAL A 744 6.75 40.10 -22.21
C VAL A 744 7.87 39.14 -22.62
N PRO A 745 9.09 39.62 -22.94
CA PRO A 745 10.00 38.89 -23.84
C PRO A 745 10.91 37.87 -23.16
N VAL A 746 11.28 36.85 -23.93
CA VAL A 746 12.32 35.87 -23.59
C VAL A 746 13.70 36.53 -23.71
N ALA A 747 14.53 36.38 -22.67
CA ALA A 747 15.94 36.75 -22.70
C ALA A 747 16.82 35.49 -22.51
N VAL A 748 17.56 35.11 -23.56
CA VAL A 748 18.59 34.07 -23.52
C VAL A 748 19.96 34.74 -23.68
N PRO A 749 20.94 34.47 -22.80
CA PRO A 749 22.34 34.76 -23.08
C PRO A 749 23.06 33.50 -23.60
N ALA A 750 23.60 33.57 -24.82
CA ALA A 750 24.48 32.56 -25.39
C ALA A 750 25.75 33.22 -25.94
N ALA A 751 26.91 32.85 -25.39
CA ALA A 751 28.27 33.07 -25.90
C ALA A 751 29.29 32.68 -24.81
N MET A 752 30.49 32.18 -25.07
CA MET A 752 31.06 31.44 -26.21
C MET A 752 32.51 31.07 -25.82
N SER A 753 32.99 29.86 -26.14
CA SER A 753 34.35 29.64 -26.70
C SER A 753 34.67 28.14 -26.83
N ALA A 754 35.11 27.74 -28.01
CA ALA A 754 35.71 26.44 -28.30
C ALA A 754 37.22 26.61 -28.52
N MET A 755 38.00 25.52 -28.43
CA MET A 755 39.27 25.27 -29.15
C MET A 755 39.57 23.73 -29.11
N PRO A 756 40.42 23.17 -30.01
CA PRO A 756 40.13 21.84 -30.59
C PRO A 756 41.16 20.71 -30.33
N LEU A 757 40.86 19.56 -30.96
CA LEU A 757 41.56 18.26 -31.03
C LEU A 757 43.02 18.30 -31.53
N PRO A 758 43.78 17.21 -31.30
CA PRO A 758 44.58 16.62 -32.38
C PRO A 758 44.54 15.08 -32.52
N VAL A 759 44.32 14.65 -33.78
CA VAL A 759 44.84 13.53 -34.62
C VAL A 759 45.66 12.35 -34.02
N GLU A 760 45.51 11.18 -34.67
CA GLU A 760 45.94 9.80 -34.31
C GLU A 760 47.38 9.33 -34.67
N THR A 761 47.70 8.09 -34.21
CA THR A 761 48.68 7.07 -34.70
C THR A 761 50.15 7.10 -34.22
N PRO A 762 50.90 5.96 -34.19
CA PRO A 762 50.53 4.52 -34.11
C PRO A 762 51.32 3.67 -33.04
N LEU A 763 50.88 2.42 -32.80
CA LEU A 763 51.59 1.32 -32.10
C LEU A 763 52.77 0.75 -32.94
N PRO A 764 53.84 0.09 -32.39
CA PRO A 764 53.80 -1.23 -31.67
C PRO A 764 55.03 -1.48 -30.71
N PRO A 765 55.48 -2.72 -30.36
CA PRO A 765 54.84 -4.05 -30.16
C PRO A 765 55.05 -4.64 -28.73
N ALA A 766 54.60 -5.89 -28.51
CA ALA A 766 54.52 -6.63 -27.24
C ALA A 766 55.84 -7.17 -26.61
N ALA A 767 55.77 -7.52 -25.31
CA ALA A 767 56.63 -8.52 -24.67
C ALA A 767 55.94 -9.17 -23.43
N LEU A 768 55.94 -10.51 -23.39
CA LEU A 768 55.81 -11.38 -22.20
C LEU A 768 57.13 -12.18 -22.11
N PRO A 769 57.68 -12.49 -20.92
CA PRO A 769 57.20 -13.68 -20.17
C PRO A 769 57.32 -13.66 -18.61
N GLU A 770 56.46 -14.47 -17.94
CA GLU A 770 56.72 -15.53 -16.92
C GLU A 770 58.04 -15.55 -16.06
N PRO A 771 58.12 -16.28 -14.91
CA PRO A 771 57.26 -16.34 -13.70
C PRO A 771 58.09 -16.45 -12.37
N PHE A 772 57.44 -16.79 -11.22
CA PHE A 772 58.03 -17.09 -9.88
C PHE A 772 58.67 -15.88 -9.10
N ALA A 773 58.83 -15.86 -7.77
CA ALA A 773 58.49 -16.82 -6.69
C ALA A 773 58.21 -16.14 -5.32
N VAL A 774 57.71 -16.95 -4.38
CA VAL A 774 57.45 -16.66 -2.96
C VAL A 774 58.64 -16.06 -2.20
N THR A 775 58.39 -15.07 -1.32
CA THR A 775 59.23 -14.83 -0.11
C THR A 775 58.35 -14.54 1.12
N LYS A 776 58.78 -14.98 2.30
CA LYS A 776 58.11 -14.79 3.61
C LYS A 776 58.73 -13.64 4.42
N LEU A 777 58.04 -13.28 5.51
CA LEU A 777 58.41 -12.37 6.63
C LEU A 777 58.03 -10.89 6.39
N SER A 778 57.57 -10.13 7.39
CA SER A 778 57.48 -10.38 8.85
C SER A 778 56.14 -9.88 9.46
N ARG A 779 55.82 -10.36 10.67
CA ARG A 779 54.81 -9.74 11.56
C ARG A 779 55.38 -8.44 12.13
N GLU A 780 54.56 -7.40 12.25
CA GLU A 780 54.35 -6.66 13.51
C GLU A 780 53.08 -5.77 13.42
N ASP A 781 52.33 -5.74 14.52
CA ASP A 781 51.29 -4.80 14.98
C ASP A 781 50.21 -4.23 14.04
N ALA A 782 49.00 -4.80 14.16
CA ALA A 782 47.74 -4.04 14.22
C ALA A 782 46.62 -4.86 14.90
N THR A 783 46.28 -4.52 16.14
CA THR A 783 45.10 -5.08 16.85
C THR A 783 43.84 -4.28 16.53
N VAL A 784 42.94 -4.83 15.72
CA VAL A 784 41.52 -4.46 15.64
C VAL A 784 40.69 -5.73 15.56
N GLU A 785 39.50 -5.70 16.15
CA GLU A 785 38.72 -6.87 16.55
C GLU A 785 38.16 -7.69 15.39
N ARG A 786 38.12 -9.03 15.56
CA ARG A 786 37.32 -9.93 14.73
C ARG A 786 35.95 -10.11 15.37
N GLU A 787 34.90 -9.59 14.72
CA GLU A 787 33.56 -10.09 15.01
C GLU A 787 33.45 -11.57 14.59
N SER A 788 32.89 -12.38 15.49
CA SER A 788 32.64 -13.79 15.21
C SER A 788 31.41 -13.92 14.33
N ALA A 789 31.56 -14.49 13.13
CA ALA A 789 30.45 -15.06 12.40
C ALA A 789 29.83 -16.21 13.21
N ARG A 790 28.77 -15.93 13.98
CA ARG A 790 27.85 -16.95 14.44
C ARG A 790 26.81 -17.15 13.34
N ALA A 791 26.77 -18.36 12.78
CA ALA A 791 25.69 -18.77 11.91
C ALA A 791 24.36 -18.81 12.69
N ASP A 792 23.28 -18.37 12.05
CA ASP A 792 21.93 -18.54 12.58
C ASP A 792 21.54 -20.03 12.64
N PRO A 793 20.91 -20.49 13.74
CA PRO A 793 20.46 -21.87 13.87
C PRO A 793 19.10 -22.08 13.20
N LEU A 794 19.08 -22.12 11.87
CA LEU A 794 17.89 -22.49 11.07
C LEU A 794 18.22 -23.51 9.98
N ALA A 795 19.02 -24.52 10.35
CA ALA A 795 19.36 -25.68 9.53
C ALA A 795 19.55 -26.94 10.42
N SER A 796 18.47 -27.37 11.09
CA SER A 796 18.49 -28.57 11.96
C SER A 796 17.06 -29.07 12.30
N ALA A 797 16.25 -29.40 11.29
CA ALA A 797 15.07 -30.26 11.46
C ALA A 797 14.68 -30.88 10.10
N VAL A 798 14.13 -32.10 10.14
CA VAL A 798 13.64 -32.87 8.96
C VAL A 798 14.72 -33.42 8.03
N GLU A 799 15.62 -34.26 8.57
CA GLU A 799 16.00 -35.50 7.87
C GLU A 799 15.00 -36.59 8.26
N ASP A 800 13.92 -36.75 7.48
CA ASP A 800 13.32 -38.05 7.13
C ASP A 800 12.13 -37.82 6.19
N LEU A 801 11.88 -38.80 5.29
CA LEU A 801 10.87 -38.86 4.21
C LEU A 801 11.34 -38.46 2.79
N ALA A 802 12.29 -39.22 2.25
CA ALA A 802 12.40 -39.43 0.81
C ALA A 802 12.08 -40.90 0.48
N PRO A 803 11.01 -41.22 -0.28
CA PRO A 803 10.73 -42.59 -0.69
C PRO A 803 11.74 -43.03 -1.77
N ARG A 804 12.49 -44.11 -1.50
CA ARG A 804 13.31 -44.78 -2.51
C ARG A 804 12.41 -45.52 -3.52
N PRO A 805 12.78 -45.56 -4.81
CA PRO A 805 12.08 -46.39 -5.79
C PRO A 805 12.44 -47.88 -5.60
N THR A 806 11.46 -48.76 -5.80
CA THR A 806 11.68 -50.20 -6.00
C THR A 806 11.12 -50.64 -7.35
N PRO A 807 11.77 -51.59 -8.05
CA PRO A 807 11.41 -51.98 -9.41
C PRO A 807 10.16 -52.90 -9.41
N GLY A 808 9.36 -52.81 -10.47
CA GLY A 808 8.09 -53.54 -10.57
C GLY A 808 8.20 -54.96 -11.15
N THR A 809 7.07 -55.66 -11.12
CA THR A 809 6.74 -56.86 -11.93
C THR A 809 5.21 -57.03 -12.01
N SER A 810 4.75 -57.61 -13.13
CA SER A 810 3.37 -57.97 -13.52
C SER A 810 2.38 -56.82 -13.68
#